data_AF-A0A959D9X4-F1
#
_entry.id   AF-A0A959D9X4-F1
#
_cell.length_a   1.000
_cell.length_b   1.000
_cell.length_c   1.000
_cell.angle_alpha   90.00
_cell.angle_beta   90.00
_cell.angle_gamma   90.00
#
_symmetry.space_group_name_H-M   'P 1'
#
loop_
_entity.id
_entity.type
_entity.pdbx_description
1 polymer ?
#
loop_
_entity_poly.entity_id
_entity_poly.type
_entity_poly.pdbx_seq_one_letter_code
_entity_poly.pdbx_strand_id
1 'polypeptide(L)'
;MVFLKLPIHAQVIVNESWSSAFGSLPEIGWSVSEIGENGNIYTVGHEQAAGRVQFSLAGHDSEGNLLWASGLEASGISFSFGTALLLDGQGNIYCAGAAVGPGTNGYDLLVAKFDTSGNQSWYILIDGPEELDDYGLALLSVDAENLMVAGLSSSSEGGQDILAVMASDEGDVVWQSYYDYAQKDDAPIDIEIFDESNVEILGASQDANGDWDILSWRLPIDDGEPGSDYRYPFLKLDYEKGVYCEKDSQGNYYFSGAKTSEAGGLDMQLIKLDASFELEWAKEIDSGFGDDVVFSTVFSPEDAAVYLGGYRANRQGGQDMYVASFSSAGDLSIEHQRVNNQPASKAAARAIRLAADGDIYAAGEAQAGGDKELVITRFDKEAGQLWEVKAGLVANPERQSFSLLADGQGRLLFSGAVQEVESQKYVLKALEELDLDREVVFSEDSIPHYIKGEVIIRFASPVLDSSFVDNTKLHYGPLCEVVTDTALLNEMEQLLEPAPGQEVCDCQLVKVFPGLTTEELCITTLDGNPLYIPPFWTTMLLKNCTTGKNELAVSAGLDSISAGRIIYAHPNFVGTGNADCEDPLCDEQHSLWDTPNTDYSEEASINILPAWDHSTGKPEVKVGLFDSGIFYQHEDFGYGSVVEESWDFVNGSSQNVITTSEDSTSHGTRGAGIIGAIRGNDIGIAGIAGGDTGSPGVTLLGFRVLTIQNMWAISKYADALLYALRANGSPMIGLANNSLSVQDDGSSANDVGLLEEAVNLAFRAGVSLIASRGNGFDGGDLTLTQYPCSFDDEITICVGSTGTDGELKYEENGDPDYPGPGDDSYSSMYGDPMDLLAPGSGGLIKTTTNADQGYGGHTGTSAAAPHATGVAALLASASEQVRLSVEDLEHIMQYTADDLESPFYDQRTAWGRLNAGAALEFIQENRVLHFSAVPGRGSRTFLSSW
;
A
#
# COMPACT_ATOMS: atom_id res chain seq x y z
N MET A 1 -19.35 21.09 3.53
CA MET A 1 -18.22 20.31 4.06
C MET A 1 -16.93 21.11 3.84
N VAL A 2 -16.17 21.41 4.89
CA VAL A 2 -14.79 21.90 4.73
C VAL A 2 -13.95 20.64 4.63
N PHE A 3 -13.53 20.26 3.42
CA PHE A 3 -12.51 19.22 3.28
C PHE A 3 -11.26 19.73 3.98
N LEU A 4 -10.91 19.08 5.10
CA LEU A 4 -9.57 19.18 5.66
C LEU A 4 -8.61 18.75 4.55
N LYS A 5 -7.85 19.71 4.01
CA LYS A 5 -6.65 19.42 3.21
C LYS A 5 -5.69 18.67 4.11
N LEU A 6 -5.77 17.34 4.13
CA LEU A 6 -4.62 16.54 4.50
C LEU A 6 -3.57 16.77 3.39
N PRO A 7 -2.32 17.08 3.71
CA PRO A 7 -1.25 17.06 2.73
C PRO A 7 -1.16 15.63 2.17
N ILE A 8 -1.59 15.45 0.94
CA ILE A 8 -1.34 14.22 0.20
C ILE A 8 0.16 14.29 -0.12
N HIS A 9 0.96 13.49 0.57
CA HIS A 9 2.41 13.44 0.33
C HIS A 9 2.66 12.97 -1.11
N ALA A 10 3.63 13.59 -1.77
CA ALA A 10 4.07 13.21 -3.10
C ALA A 10 4.45 11.72 -3.11
N GLN A 11 4.11 11.00 -4.18
CA GLN A 11 4.60 9.63 -4.36
C GLN A 11 5.96 9.71 -5.00
N VAL A 12 6.99 9.25 -4.30
CA VAL A 12 8.34 9.16 -4.87
C VAL A 12 8.47 7.84 -5.62
N ILE A 13 8.92 7.91 -6.87
CA ILE A 13 9.33 6.75 -7.65
C ILE A 13 10.85 6.69 -7.65
N VAL A 14 11.39 5.49 -7.46
CA VAL A 14 12.84 5.26 -7.40
C VAL A 14 13.29 4.38 -8.56
N ASN A 15 14.27 4.82 -9.31
CA ASN A 15 15.01 4.01 -10.27
C ASN A 15 16.24 3.39 -9.61
N GLU A 16 16.52 2.12 -9.91
CA GLU A 16 17.90 1.62 -9.78
C GLU A 16 18.61 1.91 -11.10
N SER A 17 19.25 3.08 -11.19
CA SER A 17 19.90 3.57 -12.42
C SER A 17 20.98 2.61 -12.89
N TRP A 18 21.78 2.10 -11.93
CA TRP A 18 22.73 1.03 -12.18
C TRP A 18 23.07 0.28 -10.88
N SER A 19 23.60 -0.93 -11.05
CA SER A 19 24.19 -1.71 -9.97
C SER A 19 25.45 -2.44 -10.44
N SER A 20 26.51 -2.37 -9.65
CA SER A 20 27.75 -3.13 -9.86
C SER A 20 27.97 -4.09 -8.71
N ALA A 21 28.34 -5.34 -9.02
CA ALA A 21 28.75 -6.32 -8.04
C ALA A 21 30.19 -6.77 -8.33
N PHE A 22 31.06 -6.72 -7.32
CA PHE A 22 32.49 -6.96 -7.49
C PHE A 22 33.13 -7.60 -6.25
N GLY A 23 34.36 -8.07 -6.42
CA GLY A 23 35.12 -8.76 -5.38
C GLY A 23 34.57 -10.14 -5.01
N SER A 24 35.20 -10.77 -4.02
CA SER A 24 34.75 -12.01 -3.40
C SER A 24 34.97 -11.89 -1.90
N LEU A 25 33.92 -11.88 -1.10
CA LEU A 25 34.00 -11.58 0.32
C LEU A 25 34.19 -12.85 1.19
N PRO A 26 34.97 -12.77 2.29
CA PRO A 26 34.90 -13.74 3.39
C PRO A 26 33.64 -13.47 4.25
N GLU A 27 33.47 -14.22 5.35
CA GLU A 27 32.27 -14.12 6.22
C GLU A 27 32.06 -12.73 6.87
N ILE A 28 33.13 -11.94 7.00
CA ILE A 28 33.12 -10.56 7.48
C ILE A 28 33.39 -9.64 6.29
N GLY A 29 32.55 -8.64 6.04
CA GLY A 29 32.65 -7.76 4.86
C GLY A 29 32.73 -6.30 5.27
N TRP A 30 33.95 -5.76 5.43
CA TRP A 30 34.17 -4.34 5.70
C TRP A 30 34.54 -3.62 4.41
N SER A 31 33.88 -2.51 4.15
CA SER A 31 34.19 -1.59 3.07
C SER A 31 33.87 -0.15 3.42
N VAL A 32 34.64 0.75 2.82
CA VAL A 32 34.36 2.19 2.81
C VAL A 32 34.43 2.67 1.36
N SER A 33 33.47 3.49 0.98
CA SER A 33 33.41 4.09 -0.36
C SER A 33 33.46 5.61 -0.28
N GLU A 34 34.17 6.23 -1.23
CA GLU A 34 34.26 7.68 -1.39
C GLU A 34 34.11 8.10 -2.86
N ILE A 35 33.61 9.32 -3.10
CA ILE A 35 33.47 9.90 -4.44
C ILE A 35 34.59 10.91 -4.67
N GLY A 36 35.37 10.73 -5.73
CA GLY A 36 36.38 11.72 -6.15
C GLY A 36 35.76 12.92 -6.87
N GLU A 37 36.49 14.02 -6.96
CA GLU A 37 36.05 15.23 -7.70
C GLU A 37 35.77 14.96 -9.19
N ASN A 38 36.36 13.89 -9.74
CA ASN A 38 36.11 13.42 -11.10
C ASN A 38 34.79 12.65 -11.26
N GLY A 39 34.04 12.41 -10.18
CA GLY A 39 32.81 11.61 -10.16
C GLY A 39 33.04 10.10 -10.04
N ASN A 40 34.30 9.64 -10.01
CA ASN A 40 34.60 8.23 -9.83
C ASN A 40 34.38 7.81 -8.38
N ILE A 41 33.98 6.56 -8.19
CA ILE A 41 33.68 5.99 -6.89
C ILE A 41 34.76 4.98 -6.55
N TYR A 42 35.42 5.19 -5.42
CA TYR A 42 36.50 4.34 -4.93
C TYR A 42 36.02 3.57 -3.72
N THR A 43 36.19 2.25 -3.72
CA THR A 43 35.79 1.39 -2.61
C THR A 43 36.99 0.59 -2.15
N VAL A 44 37.36 0.75 -0.88
CA VAL A 44 38.39 -0.07 -0.22
C VAL A 44 37.73 -1.09 0.69
N GLY A 45 38.37 -2.25 0.82
CA GLY A 45 38.00 -3.29 1.76
C GLY A 45 38.94 -4.47 1.63
N HIS A 46 38.37 -5.67 1.59
CA HIS A 46 39.12 -6.91 1.41
C HIS A 46 38.37 -7.96 0.60
N GLU A 47 39.11 -8.95 0.11
CA GLU A 47 38.60 -10.09 -0.64
C GLU A 47 39.25 -11.41 -0.21
N GLN A 48 38.56 -12.51 -0.49
CA GLN A 48 39.01 -13.87 -0.30
C GLN A 48 39.78 -14.33 -1.54
N ALA A 49 41.10 -14.33 -1.47
CA ALA A 49 41.98 -14.81 -2.53
C ALA A 49 42.85 -15.98 -2.05
N ALA A 50 42.82 -17.11 -2.78
CA ALA A 50 43.58 -18.33 -2.47
C ALA A 50 43.45 -18.85 -1.01
N GLY A 51 42.28 -18.66 -0.39
CA GLY A 51 42.01 -19.07 0.99
C GLY A 51 42.55 -18.10 2.06
N ARG A 52 42.97 -16.89 1.68
CA ARG A 52 43.36 -15.80 2.59
C ARG A 52 42.55 -14.53 2.35
N VAL A 53 42.48 -13.68 3.37
CA VAL A 53 41.91 -12.32 3.26
C VAL A 53 43.00 -11.40 2.72
N GLN A 54 42.70 -10.64 1.68
CA GLN A 54 43.62 -9.72 1.01
C GLN A 54 42.96 -8.36 0.81
N PHE A 55 43.75 -7.30 0.91
CA PHE A 55 43.36 -5.93 0.60
C PHE A 55 42.78 -5.82 -0.82
N SER A 56 41.70 -5.06 -0.96
CA SER A 56 41.06 -4.79 -2.25
C SER A 56 40.68 -3.32 -2.35
N LEU A 57 41.02 -2.69 -3.46
CA LEU A 57 40.61 -1.35 -3.85
C LEU A 57 40.00 -1.40 -5.25
N ALA A 58 38.80 -0.87 -5.44
CA ALA A 58 38.12 -0.84 -6.73
C ALA A 58 37.73 0.59 -7.11
N GLY A 59 37.97 0.96 -8.37
CA GLY A 59 37.52 2.23 -8.95
C GLY A 59 36.39 1.99 -9.94
N HIS A 60 35.30 2.72 -9.78
CA HIS A 60 34.15 2.75 -10.69
C HIS A 60 33.98 4.15 -11.28
N ASP A 61 33.45 4.25 -12.49
CA ASP A 61 32.99 5.54 -13.02
C ASP A 61 31.63 5.94 -12.40
N SER A 62 31.15 7.14 -12.74
CA SER A 62 29.86 7.66 -12.30
C SER A 62 28.67 6.82 -12.78
N GLU A 63 28.85 5.96 -13.77
CA GLU A 63 27.82 5.07 -14.31
C GLU A 63 27.90 3.66 -13.72
N GLY A 64 28.78 3.45 -12.72
CA GLY A 64 28.94 2.19 -12.01
C GLY A 64 29.74 1.14 -12.76
N ASN A 65 30.39 1.47 -13.87
CA ASN A 65 31.26 0.51 -14.55
C ASN A 65 32.58 0.37 -13.78
N LEU A 66 33.00 -0.87 -13.55
CA LEU A 66 34.31 -1.15 -12.95
C LEU A 66 35.42 -0.73 -13.92
N LEU A 67 36.19 0.30 -13.55
CA LEU A 67 37.33 0.79 -14.32
C LEU A 67 38.56 -0.11 -14.08
N TRP A 68 38.81 -0.43 -12.81
CA TRP A 68 39.94 -1.23 -12.36
C TRP A 68 39.68 -1.79 -10.95
N ALA A 69 40.38 -2.87 -10.62
CA ALA A 69 40.46 -3.42 -9.27
C ALA A 69 41.92 -3.74 -8.98
N SER A 70 42.40 -3.28 -7.81
CA SER A 70 43.79 -3.33 -7.39
C SER A 70 43.89 -3.99 -6.02
N GLY A 71 44.83 -4.93 -5.90
CA GLY A 71 45.27 -5.44 -4.61
C GLY A 71 46.53 -4.72 -4.14
N LEU A 72 46.99 -5.07 -2.94
CA LEU A 72 48.28 -4.59 -2.42
C LEU A 72 49.44 -5.33 -3.10
N GLU A 73 50.27 -4.63 -3.87
CA GLU A 73 51.44 -5.18 -4.54
C GLU A 73 52.65 -5.23 -3.58
N ALA A 74 52.69 -6.26 -2.73
CA ALA A 74 53.73 -6.41 -1.72
C ALA A 74 54.27 -7.85 -1.63
N SER A 75 55.60 -8.00 -1.65
CA SER A 75 56.23 -9.32 -1.53
C SER A 75 56.28 -9.78 -0.08
N GLY A 76 55.74 -10.96 0.21
CA GLY A 76 55.84 -11.58 1.54
C GLY A 76 54.72 -11.21 2.52
N ILE A 77 53.71 -10.45 2.08
CA ILE A 77 52.49 -10.22 2.86
C ILE A 77 51.59 -11.46 2.79
N SER A 78 51.07 -11.90 3.95
CA SER A 78 50.26 -13.12 4.04
C SER A 78 48.76 -12.86 4.19
N PHE A 79 48.37 -11.84 4.95
CA PHE A 79 47.00 -11.35 5.09
C PHE A 79 47.01 -9.83 4.97
N SER A 80 45.98 -9.24 4.41
CA SER A 80 45.79 -7.78 4.40
C SER A 80 44.33 -7.42 4.24
N PHE A 81 43.94 -6.24 4.72
CA PHE A 81 42.60 -5.67 4.53
C PHE A 81 42.66 -4.15 4.68
N GLY A 82 41.71 -3.45 4.04
CA GLY A 82 41.52 -2.01 4.18
C GLY A 82 40.31 -1.68 5.04
N THR A 83 40.40 -0.58 5.79
CA THR A 83 39.39 -0.14 6.78
C THR A 83 38.94 1.29 6.56
N ALA A 84 39.82 2.16 6.02
CA ALA A 84 39.54 3.56 5.76
C ALA A 84 40.13 4.02 4.42
N LEU A 85 39.49 5.04 3.85
CA LEU A 85 39.78 5.61 2.54
C LEU A 85 39.77 7.13 2.64
N LEU A 86 40.72 7.79 1.98
CA LEU A 86 40.80 9.24 1.89
C LEU A 86 41.25 9.64 0.48
N LEU A 87 40.66 10.70 -0.06
CA LEU A 87 41.06 11.29 -1.34
C LEU A 87 41.68 12.67 -1.10
N ASP A 88 42.83 12.96 -1.72
CA ASP A 88 43.37 14.33 -1.71
C ASP A 88 42.80 15.20 -2.83
N GLY A 89 43.11 16.50 -2.79
CA GLY A 89 42.68 17.48 -3.80
C GLY A 89 43.29 17.28 -5.19
N GLN A 90 44.18 16.30 -5.39
CA GLN A 90 44.67 15.87 -6.71
C GLN A 90 44.03 14.55 -7.17
N GLY A 91 43.19 13.93 -6.34
CA GLY A 91 42.53 12.66 -6.59
C GLY A 91 43.38 11.43 -6.29
N ASN A 92 44.52 11.57 -5.59
CA ASN A 92 45.23 10.40 -5.09
C ASN A 92 44.42 9.74 -3.98
N ILE A 93 44.55 8.43 -3.89
CA ILE A 93 43.75 7.58 -3.03
C ILE A 93 44.65 7.04 -1.93
N TYR A 94 44.35 7.37 -0.68
CA TYR A 94 45.03 6.84 0.50
C TYR A 94 44.13 5.84 1.18
N CYS A 95 44.70 4.69 1.53
CA CYS A 95 44.00 3.63 2.22
C CYS A 95 44.75 3.27 3.51
N ALA A 96 44.01 3.08 4.58
CA ALA A 96 44.53 2.52 5.82
C ALA A 96 43.93 1.13 6.07
N GLY A 97 44.60 0.36 6.91
CA GLY A 97 44.11 -0.95 7.34
C GLY A 97 45.20 -1.72 8.06
N ALA A 98 45.29 -3.01 7.79
CA ALA A 98 46.31 -3.85 8.40
C ALA A 98 46.81 -4.93 7.43
N ALA A 99 48.05 -5.36 7.64
CA ALA A 99 48.65 -6.46 6.89
C ALA A 99 49.68 -7.22 7.70
N VAL A 100 49.76 -8.53 7.50
CA VAL A 100 50.81 -9.36 8.11
C VAL A 100 52.05 -9.31 7.22
N GLY A 101 53.05 -8.54 7.65
CA GLY A 101 54.30 -8.33 6.95
C GLY A 101 55.24 -9.55 6.85
N PRO A 102 56.34 -9.43 6.10
CA PRO A 102 57.29 -10.52 5.91
C PRO A 102 58.09 -10.83 7.18
N GLY A 103 57.74 -11.91 7.87
CA GLY A 103 58.48 -12.38 9.06
C GLY A 103 57.91 -11.90 10.39
N THR A 104 56.80 -11.17 10.37
CA THR A 104 55.96 -10.87 11.55
C THR A 104 54.91 -11.97 11.72
N ASN A 105 54.34 -12.09 12.92
CA ASN A 105 53.23 -13.00 13.22
C ASN A 105 51.94 -12.25 13.59
N GLY A 106 52.00 -10.92 13.72
CA GLY A 106 50.86 -10.04 13.98
C GLY A 106 50.47 -9.24 12.74
N TYR A 107 49.35 -8.54 12.83
CA TYR A 107 48.95 -7.52 11.88
C TYR A 107 49.78 -6.26 12.12
N ASP A 108 50.37 -5.71 11.07
CA ASP A 108 51.06 -4.42 11.12
C ASP A 108 50.12 -3.36 10.50
N LEU A 109 50.14 -2.14 11.01
CA LEU A 109 49.32 -1.05 10.48
C LEU A 109 49.74 -0.76 9.04
N LEU A 110 48.79 -0.80 8.12
CA LEU A 110 49.01 -0.55 6.70
C LEU A 110 48.57 0.86 6.34
N VAL A 111 49.43 1.60 5.64
CA VAL A 111 49.04 2.79 4.85
C VAL A 111 49.52 2.60 3.43
N ALA A 112 48.66 2.82 2.45
CA ALA A 112 48.99 2.71 1.03
C ALA A 112 48.43 3.87 0.23
N LYS A 113 49.19 4.32 -0.78
CA LYS A 113 48.79 5.35 -1.73
C LYS A 113 48.64 4.78 -3.13
N PHE A 114 47.57 5.16 -3.81
CA PHE A 114 47.27 4.81 -5.19
C PHE A 114 46.98 6.07 -6.01
N ASP A 115 47.27 6.01 -7.32
CA ASP A 115 46.82 7.03 -8.26
C ASP A 115 45.35 6.81 -8.67
N THR A 116 44.76 7.78 -9.39
CA THR A 116 43.36 7.71 -9.86
C THR A 116 43.08 6.52 -10.80
N SER A 117 44.13 5.89 -11.35
CA SER A 117 44.04 4.73 -12.25
C SER A 117 44.25 3.41 -11.50
N GLY A 118 44.36 3.44 -10.18
CA GLY A 118 44.51 2.27 -9.32
C GLY A 118 45.92 1.73 -9.25
N ASN A 119 46.94 2.43 -9.74
CA ASN A 119 48.33 1.98 -9.62
C ASN A 119 48.84 2.32 -8.22
N GLN A 120 49.43 1.33 -7.53
CA GLN A 120 50.06 1.55 -6.23
C GLN A 120 51.31 2.44 -6.41
N SER A 121 51.34 3.56 -5.69
CA SER A 121 52.51 4.45 -5.62
C SER A 121 53.49 3.96 -4.56
N TRP A 122 52.99 3.75 -3.34
CA TRP A 122 53.77 3.21 -2.23
C TRP A 122 52.84 2.57 -1.19
N TYR A 123 53.44 1.79 -0.30
CA TYR A 123 52.81 1.34 0.93
C TYR A 123 53.86 1.33 2.05
N ILE A 124 53.41 1.51 3.29
CA ILE A 124 54.19 1.31 4.51
C ILE A 124 53.46 0.38 5.46
N LEU A 125 54.27 -0.39 6.19
CA LEU A 125 53.83 -1.17 7.35
C LEU A 125 54.46 -0.53 8.58
N ILE A 126 53.62 -0.21 9.56
CA ILE A 126 54.02 0.37 10.82
C ILE A 126 53.74 -0.67 11.90
N ASP A 127 54.81 -1.14 12.51
CA ASP A 127 54.79 -2.15 13.56
C ASP A 127 55.06 -1.46 14.90
N GLY A 128 54.18 -1.69 15.86
CA GLY A 128 54.22 -1.12 17.20
C GLY A 128 55.46 -1.58 17.99
N PRO A 129 55.76 -0.93 19.13
CA PRO A 129 56.97 -1.20 19.91
C PRO A 129 57.02 -2.62 20.49
N GLU A 130 55.87 -3.27 20.64
CA GLU A 130 55.72 -4.62 21.19
C GLU A 130 55.61 -5.71 20.11
N GLU A 131 55.64 -5.36 18.82
CA GLU A 131 55.55 -6.29 17.68
C GLU A 131 54.29 -7.20 17.71
N LEU A 132 53.14 -6.63 18.05
CA LEU A 132 51.83 -7.30 18.16
C LEU A 132 50.86 -6.80 17.07
N ASP A 133 49.54 -6.97 17.24
CA ASP A 133 48.56 -6.56 16.24
C ASP A 133 48.31 -5.04 16.28
N ASP A 134 48.52 -4.38 15.14
CA ASP A 134 48.30 -2.96 14.88
C ASP A 134 47.33 -2.76 13.69
N TYR A 135 46.42 -1.80 13.81
CA TYR A 135 45.35 -1.57 12.84
C TYR A 135 45.18 -0.09 12.53
N GLY A 136 45.23 0.31 11.26
CA GLY A 136 44.81 1.66 10.84
C GLY A 136 43.30 1.74 10.76
N LEU A 137 42.68 2.80 11.29
CA LEU A 137 41.22 2.92 11.39
C LEU A 137 40.65 4.22 10.81
N ALA A 138 41.39 5.33 10.89
CA ALA A 138 40.96 6.62 10.35
C ALA A 138 42.12 7.35 9.67
N LEU A 139 41.80 8.17 8.68
CA LEU A 139 42.76 8.91 7.84
C LEU A 139 42.39 10.39 7.78
N LEU A 140 43.39 11.27 7.79
CA LEU A 140 43.24 12.71 7.63
C LEU A 140 44.33 13.28 6.74
N SER A 141 43.98 14.11 5.76
CA SER A 141 44.96 14.95 5.06
C SER A 141 45.22 16.18 5.92
N VAL A 142 46.47 16.36 6.37
CA VAL A 142 46.85 17.51 7.20
C VAL A 142 47.21 18.68 6.30
N ASP A 143 47.98 18.41 5.25
CA ASP A 143 48.33 19.35 4.20
C ASP A 143 48.67 18.59 2.90
N ALA A 144 49.26 19.28 1.92
CA ALA A 144 49.62 18.68 0.63
C ALA A 144 50.85 17.76 0.68
N GLU A 145 51.61 17.77 1.78
CA GLU A 145 52.83 16.99 1.98
C GLU A 145 52.67 15.94 3.08
N ASN A 146 51.62 15.99 3.90
CA ASN A 146 51.45 15.15 5.07
C ASN A 146 50.01 14.62 5.23
N LEU A 147 49.93 13.36 5.62
CA LEU A 147 48.70 12.69 6.04
C LEU A 147 48.87 12.11 7.45
N MET A 148 47.76 11.90 8.12
CA MET A 148 47.70 11.22 9.40
C MET A 148 46.86 9.97 9.35
N VAL A 149 47.28 9.00 10.15
CA VAL A 149 46.54 7.81 10.51
C VAL A 149 46.29 7.83 12.01
N ALA A 150 45.07 7.48 12.40
CA ALA A 150 44.77 7.02 13.75
C ALA A 150 44.43 5.53 13.70
N GLY A 151 44.98 4.77 14.63
CA GLY A 151 44.87 3.32 14.67
C GLY A 151 44.99 2.76 16.08
N LEU A 152 45.04 1.43 16.16
CA LEU A 152 45.26 0.67 17.38
C LEU A 152 46.64 0.03 17.34
N SER A 153 47.26 -0.10 18.51
CA SER A 153 48.48 -0.88 18.72
C SER A 153 48.32 -1.79 19.93
N SER A 154 48.55 -3.09 19.78
CA SER A 154 48.35 -4.05 20.87
C SER A 154 49.56 -4.09 21.82
N SER A 155 49.30 -4.18 23.13
CA SER A 155 50.35 -4.26 24.16
C SER A 155 50.49 -5.65 24.77
N SER A 156 51.71 -6.02 25.20
CA SER A 156 52.00 -7.34 25.78
C SER A 156 51.45 -7.54 27.20
N GLU A 157 51.07 -6.45 27.88
CA GLU A 157 50.43 -6.48 29.20
C GLU A 157 48.90 -6.73 29.11
N GLY A 158 48.35 -6.72 27.89
CA GLY A 158 46.93 -6.89 27.61
C GLY A 158 46.24 -5.54 27.54
N GLY A 159 45.90 -5.13 26.31
CA GLY A 159 45.21 -3.87 26.01
C GLY A 159 45.44 -3.47 24.56
N GLN A 160 44.59 -2.61 24.01
CA GLN A 160 44.85 -1.89 22.77
C GLN A 160 45.09 -0.41 23.07
N ASP A 161 46.13 0.19 22.52
CA ASP A 161 46.48 1.60 22.71
C ASP A 161 46.22 2.38 21.41
N ILE A 162 45.94 3.69 21.48
CA ILE A 162 45.80 4.49 20.25
C ILE A 162 47.19 4.78 19.68
N LEU A 163 47.36 4.45 18.39
CA LEU A 163 48.54 4.79 17.60
C LEU A 163 48.20 5.93 16.63
N ALA A 164 48.82 7.09 16.84
CA ALA A 164 48.78 8.22 15.92
C ALA A 164 50.06 8.24 15.08
N VAL A 165 49.92 8.30 13.76
CA VAL A 165 51.07 8.34 12.84
C VAL A 165 50.92 9.47 11.85
N MET A 166 51.95 10.31 11.75
CA MET A 166 52.11 11.26 10.66
C MET A 166 53.01 10.64 9.60
N ALA A 167 52.53 10.58 8.36
CA ALA A 167 53.28 10.11 7.22
C ALA A 167 53.35 11.21 6.15
N SER A 168 54.49 11.30 5.48
CA SER A 168 54.64 12.18 4.34
C SER A 168 53.87 11.63 3.13
N ASP A 169 53.63 12.49 2.15
CA ASP A 169 53.00 12.16 0.88
C ASP A 169 53.78 11.12 0.04
N GLU A 170 55.04 10.89 0.40
CA GLU A 170 55.97 9.92 -0.20
C GLU A 170 56.06 8.60 0.60
N GLY A 171 55.32 8.49 1.72
CA GLY A 171 55.29 7.29 2.56
C GLY A 171 56.41 7.22 3.58
N ASP A 172 57.07 8.32 3.94
CA ASP A 172 58.01 8.32 5.06
C ASP A 172 57.26 8.63 6.38
N VAL A 173 57.51 7.85 7.43
CA VAL A 173 56.98 8.17 8.77
C VAL A 173 57.69 9.41 9.30
N VAL A 174 56.93 10.47 9.56
CA VAL A 174 57.42 11.74 10.11
C VAL A 174 57.57 11.64 11.62
N TRP A 175 56.51 11.22 12.30
CA TRP A 175 56.47 10.95 13.74
C TRP A 175 55.37 9.94 14.08
N GLN A 176 55.48 9.35 15.27
CA GLN A 176 54.50 8.43 15.85
C GLN A 176 54.28 8.79 17.32
N SER A 177 53.04 8.63 17.78
CA SER A 177 52.68 8.80 19.19
C SER A 177 51.68 7.75 19.64
N TYR A 178 51.79 7.39 20.91
CA TYR A 178 50.96 6.39 21.56
C TYR A 178 50.18 7.03 22.70
N TYR A 179 48.90 6.71 22.78
CA TYR A 179 48.07 7.05 23.93
C TYR A 179 47.72 5.75 24.66
N ASP A 180 48.22 5.66 25.89
CA ASP A 180 48.01 4.56 26.84
C ASP A 180 47.61 5.19 28.19
N TYR A 181 46.31 5.30 28.43
CA TYR A 181 45.78 5.79 29.68
C TYR A 181 45.59 4.64 30.66
N ALA A 182 46.25 4.75 31.80
CA ALA A 182 46.12 3.79 32.90
C ALA A 182 46.48 2.32 32.55
N GLN A 183 47.17 2.04 31.44
CA GLN A 183 47.54 0.68 31.01
C GLN A 183 46.30 -0.15 30.69
N LYS A 184 45.40 0.44 29.89
CA LYS A 184 44.06 -0.07 29.59
C LYS A 184 43.70 0.16 28.12
N ASP A 185 42.55 -0.37 27.69
CA ASP A 185 42.14 -0.25 26.30
C ASP A 185 41.75 1.20 25.95
N ASP A 186 42.36 1.72 24.90
CA ASP A 186 42.11 3.00 24.28
C ASP A 186 41.96 2.81 22.77
N ALA A 187 40.97 3.46 22.17
CA ALA A 187 40.67 3.25 20.76
C ALA A 187 40.19 4.52 20.06
N PRO A 188 40.71 4.80 18.84
CA PRO A 188 40.25 5.93 18.06
C PRO A 188 38.93 5.60 17.35
N ILE A 189 38.10 6.63 17.19
CA ILE A 189 36.88 6.62 16.38
C ILE A 189 37.11 7.45 15.11
N ASP A 190 37.67 8.64 15.27
CA ASP A 190 37.89 9.59 14.18
C ASP A 190 39.10 10.51 14.45
N ILE A 191 39.60 11.16 13.40
CA ILE A 191 40.71 12.11 13.46
C ILE A 191 40.44 13.34 12.59
N GLU A 192 40.69 14.52 13.13
CA GLU A 192 40.39 15.78 12.47
C GLU A 192 41.40 16.89 12.81
N ILE A 193 41.37 17.98 12.03
CA ILE A 193 42.11 19.20 12.34
C ILE A 193 41.36 19.97 13.43
N PHE A 194 41.99 20.16 14.59
CA PHE A 194 41.42 20.94 15.68
C PHE A 194 41.64 22.44 15.47
N ASP A 195 42.89 22.82 15.17
CA ASP A 195 43.30 24.18 14.83
C ASP A 195 44.55 24.18 13.92
N GLU A 196 45.08 25.35 13.60
CA GLU A 196 46.27 25.50 12.73
C GLU A 196 47.54 24.81 13.26
N SER A 197 47.55 24.38 14.53
CA SER A 197 48.73 23.79 15.19
C SER A 197 48.49 22.37 15.69
N ASN A 198 47.25 21.93 15.81
CA ASN A 198 46.91 20.66 16.45
C ASN A 198 45.89 19.87 15.64
N VAL A 199 46.09 18.57 15.64
CA VAL A 199 45.06 17.59 15.30
C VAL A 199 44.39 17.09 16.57
N GLU A 200 43.18 16.55 16.43
CA GLU A 200 42.43 15.93 17.50
C GLU A 200 42.01 14.52 17.06
N ILE A 201 42.29 13.55 17.92
CA ILE A 201 41.79 12.17 17.79
C ILE A 201 40.64 12.03 18.78
N LEU A 202 39.47 11.71 18.25
CA LEU A 202 38.29 11.37 19.04
C LEU A 202 38.22 9.86 19.22
N GLY A 203 37.80 9.42 20.40
CA GLY A 203 37.87 8.01 20.73
C GLY A 203 37.16 7.63 22.01
N ALA A 204 37.47 6.43 22.49
CA ALA A 204 37.13 5.97 23.82
C ALA A 204 38.39 5.46 24.53
N SER A 205 38.44 5.60 25.85
CA SER A 205 39.59 5.28 26.68
C SER A 205 39.15 4.68 28.00
N GLN A 206 39.68 3.53 28.41
CA GLN A 206 39.32 2.89 29.67
C GLN A 206 40.00 3.55 30.87
N ASP A 207 39.24 3.78 31.93
CA ASP A 207 39.79 4.21 33.20
C ASP A 207 40.49 3.07 33.98
N ALA A 208 41.06 3.38 35.15
CA ALA A 208 41.74 2.37 35.98
C ALA A 208 40.83 1.21 36.46
N ASN A 209 39.50 1.36 36.38
CA ASN A 209 38.52 0.32 36.70
C ASN A 209 38.11 -0.50 35.46
N GLY A 210 38.51 -0.08 34.26
CA GLY A 210 38.11 -0.67 32.99
C GLY A 210 36.79 -0.12 32.45
N ASP A 211 36.30 1.00 33.00
CA ASP A 211 35.11 1.68 32.48
C ASP A 211 35.54 2.61 31.33
N TRP A 212 34.83 2.57 30.20
CA TRP A 212 35.13 3.38 29.03
C TRP A 212 34.66 4.84 29.21
N ASP A 213 35.60 5.78 29.02
CA ASP A 213 35.35 7.22 28.94
C ASP A 213 35.45 7.67 27.48
N ILE A 214 34.69 8.70 27.07
CA ILE A 214 34.93 9.36 25.77
C ILE A 214 36.24 10.13 25.86
N LEU A 215 37.04 10.07 24.79
CA LEU A 215 38.34 10.73 24.67
C LEU A 215 38.33 11.80 23.56
N SER A 216 38.95 12.93 23.86
CA SER A 216 39.57 13.84 22.89
C SER A 216 41.07 13.91 23.22
N TRP A 217 41.93 13.49 22.29
CA TRP A 217 43.38 13.57 22.42
C TRP A 217 43.95 14.51 21.36
N ARG A 218 44.53 15.62 21.81
CA ARG A 218 45.06 16.66 20.93
C ARG A 218 46.57 16.56 20.81
N LEU A 219 47.07 16.60 19.57
CA LEU A 219 48.47 16.42 19.23
C LEU A 219 48.98 17.58 18.39
N PRO A 220 50.17 18.14 18.68
CA PRO A 220 50.80 19.13 17.82
C PRO A 220 51.15 18.52 16.46
N ILE A 221 50.86 19.23 15.37
CA ILE A 221 51.14 18.79 14.00
C ILE A 221 52.67 18.64 13.77
N ASP A 222 53.47 19.54 14.35
CA ASP A 222 54.91 19.66 14.07
C ASP A 222 55.75 18.46 14.55
N ASP A 223 55.44 17.92 15.73
CA ASP A 223 56.26 16.89 16.38
C ASP A 223 55.49 15.70 16.95
N GLY A 224 54.15 15.80 17.02
CA GLY A 224 53.31 14.75 17.56
C GLY A 224 53.56 14.45 19.02
N GLU A 225 54.26 15.29 19.77
CA GLU A 225 54.48 15.06 21.20
C GLU A 225 53.13 14.98 21.93
N PRO A 226 52.94 14.05 22.90
CA PRO A 226 51.66 13.87 23.57
C PRO A 226 51.14 15.20 24.14
N GLY A 227 50.07 15.72 23.52
CA GLY A 227 49.47 16.99 23.90
C GLY A 227 48.44 16.80 25.03
N SER A 228 47.39 17.63 25.03
CA SER A 228 46.34 17.56 26.04
C SER A 228 45.30 16.49 25.71
N ASP A 229 44.90 15.71 26.71
CA ASP A 229 43.73 14.85 26.67
C ASP A 229 42.56 15.41 27.48
N TYR A 230 41.35 15.16 27.01
CA TYR A 230 40.10 15.46 27.69
C TYR A 230 39.25 14.18 27.71
N ARG A 231 38.80 13.80 28.89
CA ARG A 231 38.03 12.56 29.11
C ARG A 231 36.72 12.87 29.80
N TYR A 232 35.63 12.30 29.30
CA TYR A 232 34.31 12.41 29.91
C TYR A 232 33.73 11.01 30.23
N PRO A 233 33.33 10.73 31.48
CA PRO A 233 32.81 9.41 31.84
C PRO A 233 31.52 9.02 31.12
N PHE A 234 31.62 8.04 30.23
CA PHE A 234 30.46 7.42 29.57
C PHE A 234 30.03 6.21 30.39
N LEU A 235 29.18 6.46 31.39
CA LEU A 235 28.79 5.46 32.39
C LEU A 235 28.25 4.18 31.74
N LYS A 236 29.03 3.09 31.84
CA LYS A 236 28.75 1.75 31.31
C LYS A 236 28.61 1.68 29.77
N LEU A 237 29.45 2.42 29.04
CA LEU A 237 29.56 2.26 27.60
C LEU A 237 30.01 0.84 27.24
N ASP A 238 29.31 0.22 26.30
CA ASP A 238 29.71 -1.03 25.65
C ASP A 238 30.40 -0.67 24.32
N TYR A 239 31.73 -0.50 24.39
CA TYR A 239 32.56 -0.14 23.24
C TYR A 239 32.49 -1.19 22.11
N GLU A 240 32.27 -2.47 22.42
CA GLU A 240 32.17 -3.53 21.42
C GLU A 240 30.95 -3.39 20.51
N LYS A 241 29.99 -2.51 20.87
CA LYS A 241 28.82 -2.17 20.05
C LYS A 241 29.00 -0.93 19.19
N GLY A 242 30.17 -0.31 19.23
CA GLY A 242 30.51 0.88 18.46
C GLY A 242 30.17 2.18 19.19
N VAL A 243 30.96 3.20 18.87
CA VAL A 243 30.81 4.57 19.35
C VAL A 243 30.93 5.48 18.14
N TYR A 244 30.05 6.47 18.04
CA TYR A 244 29.97 7.38 16.92
C TYR A 244 30.08 8.81 17.42
N CYS A 245 30.77 9.67 16.66
CA CYS A 245 30.95 11.07 17.02
C CYS A 245 30.64 12.00 15.85
N GLU A 246 30.07 13.15 16.17
CA GLU A 246 29.77 14.23 15.23
C GLU A 246 30.02 15.58 15.90
N LYS A 247 30.36 16.61 15.11
CA LYS A 247 30.52 17.99 15.60
C LYS A 247 29.47 18.91 15.01
N ASP A 248 28.97 19.84 15.83
CA ASP A 248 28.20 20.96 15.29
C ASP A 248 29.09 22.11 14.79
N SER A 249 28.45 23.05 14.10
CA SER A 249 29.08 24.27 13.57
C SER A 249 29.68 25.20 14.63
N GLN A 250 29.45 24.96 15.93
CA GLN A 250 30.03 25.70 17.04
C GLN A 250 31.22 24.95 17.68
N GLY A 251 31.52 23.74 17.20
CA GLY A 251 32.55 22.86 17.73
C GLY A 251 32.11 22.03 18.94
N ASN A 252 30.81 21.94 19.24
CA ASN A 252 30.32 21.03 20.27
C ASN A 252 30.27 19.61 19.71
N TYR A 253 30.51 18.64 20.57
CA TYR A 253 30.61 17.22 20.23
C TYR A 253 29.33 16.48 20.59
N TYR A 254 28.90 15.58 19.71
CA TYR A 254 27.83 14.63 19.94
C TYR A 254 28.41 13.24 19.88
N PHE A 255 28.29 12.47 20.96
CA PHE A 255 28.72 11.08 21.04
C PHE A 255 27.52 10.17 21.22
N SER A 256 27.45 9.09 20.45
CA SER A 256 26.45 8.06 20.63
C SER A 256 27.06 6.68 20.74
N GLY A 257 26.40 5.78 21.47
CA GLY A 257 26.84 4.40 21.66
C GLY A 257 25.82 3.58 22.44
N ALA A 258 26.10 2.29 22.63
CA ALA A 258 25.30 1.42 23.47
C ALA A 258 25.76 1.48 24.93
N LYS A 259 24.81 1.62 25.85
CA LYS A 259 25.04 1.64 27.29
C LYS A 259 24.47 0.37 27.91
N THR A 260 25.24 -0.30 28.76
CA THR A 260 24.72 -1.45 29.52
C THR A 260 23.86 -1.01 30.70
N SER A 261 22.61 -1.44 30.72
CA SER A 261 21.66 -1.16 31.81
C SER A 261 22.01 -1.93 33.09
N GLU A 262 21.39 -1.57 34.23
CA GLU A 262 21.54 -2.36 35.47
C GLU A 262 21.01 -3.80 35.35
N ALA A 263 20.07 -4.03 34.43
CA ALA A 263 19.50 -5.33 34.15
C ALA A 263 20.35 -6.18 33.17
N GLY A 264 21.40 -5.60 32.58
CA GLY A 264 22.30 -6.25 31.64
C GLY A 264 21.85 -6.24 30.18
N GLY A 265 20.82 -5.45 29.83
CA GLY A 265 20.45 -5.14 28.44
C GLY A 265 21.20 -3.91 27.93
N LEU A 266 21.12 -3.64 26.63
CA LEU A 266 21.72 -2.45 26.01
C LEU A 266 20.66 -1.38 25.74
N ASP A 267 20.97 -0.14 26.07
CA ASP A 267 20.16 1.05 25.75
C ASP A 267 21.00 2.01 24.89
N MET A 268 20.39 2.80 24.01
CA MET A 268 21.18 3.82 23.29
C MET A 268 21.45 5.01 24.21
N GLN A 269 22.65 5.58 24.14
CA GLN A 269 22.98 6.83 24.81
C GLN A 269 23.52 7.84 23.81
N LEU A 270 23.05 9.09 23.91
CA LEU A 270 23.51 10.24 23.15
C LEU A 270 23.95 11.34 24.12
N ILE A 271 25.18 11.79 24.00
CA ILE A 271 25.81 12.79 24.87
C ILE A 271 26.20 13.99 24.03
N LYS A 272 25.93 15.18 24.52
CA LYS A 272 26.48 16.42 23.97
C LYS A 272 27.48 17.04 24.94
N LEU A 273 28.68 17.30 24.45
CA LEU A 273 29.73 18.05 25.13
C LEU A 273 29.97 19.37 24.40
N ASP A 274 30.27 20.45 25.12
CA ASP A 274 30.65 21.71 24.49
C ASP A 274 32.06 21.64 23.86
N ALA A 275 32.47 22.70 23.16
CA ALA A 275 33.82 22.77 22.55
C ALA A 275 34.99 22.68 23.55
N SER A 276 34.72 22.85 24.85
CA SER A 276 35.69 22.67 25.94
C SER A 276 35.62 21.27 26.56
N PHE A 277 34.83 20.36 25.97
CA PHE A 277 34.60 18.99 26.41
C PHE A 277 33.82 18.87 27.73
N GLU A 278 33.04 19.88 28.09
CA GLU A 278 32.17 19.88 29.27
C GLU A 278 30.75 19.41 28.91
N LEU A 279 30.09 18.66 29.79
CA LEU A 279 28.75 18.13 29.54
C LEU A 279 27.71 19.24 29.41
N GLU A 280 27.00 19.27 28.28
CA GLU A 280 25.78 20.05 28.14
C GLU A 280 24.56 19.21 28.54
N TRP A 281 24.41 18.03 27.94
CA TRP A 281 23.31 17.11 28.24
C TRP A 281 23.63 15.68 27.81
N ALA A 282 22.93 14.72 28.40
CA ALA A 282 22.94 13.31 28.01
C ALA A 282 21.51 12.77 27.92
N LYS A 283 21.25 11.93 26.93
CA LYS A 283 19.96 11.28 26.67
C LYS A 283 20.15 9.78 26.60
N GLU A 284 19.18 9.07 27.12
CA GLU A 284 19.11 7.62 27.09
C GLU A 284 17.81 7.25 26.37
N ILE A 285 17.92 6.34 25.42
CA ILE A 285 16.83 5.89 24.57
C ILE A 285 16.67 4.40 24.81
N ASP A 286 15.58 4.06 25.48
CA ASP A 286 15.22 2.70 25.88
C ASP A 286 13.78 2.43 25.41
N SER A 287 13.57 1.31 24.73
CA SER A 287 12.26 0.80 24.31
C SER A 287 11.47 0.17 25.46
N GLY A 288 12.16 -0.19 26.55
CA GLY A 288 11.67 -1.01 27.64
C GLY A 288 11.66 -2.51 27.30
N PHE A 289 12.21 -2.90 26.14
CA PHE A 289 12.22 -4.27 25.64
C PHE A 289 13.61 -4.61 25.08
N GLY A 290 14.21 -5.73 25.49
CA GLY A 290 15.42 -6.24 24.84
C GLY A 290 16.59 -5.25 24.81
N ASP A 291 17.36 -5.30 23.72
CA ASP A 291 18.52 -4.43 23.47
C ASP A 291 18.14 -3.35 22.44
N ASP A 292 18.62 -2.13 22.65
CA ASP A 292 18.53 -0.99 21.74
C ASP A 292 19.95 -0.50 21.40
N VAL A 293 20.30 -0.42 20.11
CA VAL A 293 21.67 -0.12 19.68
C VAL A 293 21.69 0.87 18.53
N VAL A 294 22.54 1.89 18.65
CA VAL A 294 22.85 2.86 17.60
C VAL A 294 24.00 2.37 16.73
N PHE A 295 23.93 2.65 15.42
CA PHE A 295 24.96 2.28 14.44
C PHE A 295 25.46 3.44 13.58
N SER A 296 24.79 4.60 13.62
CA SER A 296 25.18 5.76 12.83
C SER A 296 24.67 7.04 13.49
N THR A 297 25.46 8.10 13.41
CA THR A 297 25.14 9.44 13.91
C THR A 297 25.54 10.45 12.86
N VAL A 298 24.68 11.45 12.61
CA VAL A 298 24.94 12.50 11.62
C VAL A 298 24.46 13.84 12.17
N PHE A 299 25.29 14.88 12.11
CA PHE A 299 24.87 16.23 12.44
C PHE A 299 24.36 17.00 11.21
N SER A 300 23.28 17.74 11.39
CA SER A 300 22.70 18.61 10.37
C SER A 300 22.93 20.08 10.73
N PRO A 301 23.72 20.82 9.93
CA PRO A 301 23.92 22.25 10.14
C PRO A 301 22.67 23.08 9.81
N GLU A 302 21.77 22.58 8.95
CA GLU A 302 20.62 23.35 8.47
C GLU A 302 19.54 23.56 9.54
N ASP A 303 19.27 22.54 10.35
CA ASP A 303 18.31 22.58 11.45
C ASP A 303 18.96 22.53 12.84
N ALA A 304 20.29 22.46 12.90
CA ALA A 304 21.07 22.36 14.14
C ALA A 304 20.61 21.19 15.04
N ALA A 305 20.41 20.03 14.42
CA ALA A 305 20.00 18.79 15.06
C ALA A 305 20.98 17.65 14.77
N VAL A 306 21.03 16.68 15.69
CA VAL A 306 21.77 15.43 15.53
C VAL A 306 20.80 14.29 15.28
N TYR A 307 21.12 13.44 14.32
CA TYR A 307 20.33 12.30 13.88
C TYR A 307 21.03 11.00 14.27
N LEU A 308 20.25 10.00 14.69
CA LEU A 308 20.70 8.67 15.07
C LEU A 308 20.01 7.62 14.20
N GLY A 309 20.76 6.63 13.73
CA GLY A 309 20.25 5.43 13.09
C GLY A 309 20.64 4.19 13.87
N GLY A 310 19.71 3.26 14.08
CA GLY A 310 19.94 2.02 14.80
C GLY A 310 18.75 1.07 14.76
N TYR A 311 18.59 0.29 15.83
CA TYR A 311 17.35 -0.47 16.06
C TYR A 311 16.89 -0.37 17.51
N ARG A 312 15.57 -0.48 17.69
CA ARG A 312 14.96 -0.71 18.99
C ARG A 312 14.34 -2.07 19.07
N ALA A 313 14.47 -2.75 20.21
CA ALA A 313 13.77 -4.00 20.42
C ALA A 313 12.27 -3.76 20.67
N ASN A 314 11.46 -4.74 20.27
CA ASN A 314 10.01 -4.64 20.34
C ASN A 314 9.39 -5.68 21.25
N ARG A 315 8.11 -5.46 21.61
CA ARG A 315 7.34 -6.33 22.54
C ARG A 315 7.23 -7.78 22.09
N GLN A 316 7.42 -8.06 20.81
CA GLN A 316 7.31 -9.39 20.23
C GLN A 316 8.67 -10.12 20.19
N GLY A 317 9.72 -9.53 20.75
CA GLY A 317 11.08 -10.08 20.76
C GLY A 317 11.84 -9.88 19.46
N GLY A 318 11.35 -9.00 18.58
CA GLY A 318 12.02 -8.57 17.34
C GLY A 318 12.75 -7.23 17.52
N GLN A 319 13.25 -6.70 16.41
CA GLN A 319 13.95 -5.41 16.31
C GLN A 319 13.31 -4.57 15.21
N ASP A 320 12.98 -3.32 15.51
CA ASP A 320 12.48 -2.35 14.56
C ASP A 320 13.60 -1.37 14.20
N MET A 321 13.77 -1.10 12.90
CA MET A 321 14.71 -0.08 12.44
C MET A 321 14.27 1.27 13.02
N TYR A 322 15.22 1.97 13.64
CA TYR A 322 14.99 3.18 14.40
C TYR A 322 15.80 4.33 13.84
N VAL A 323 15.14 5.45 13.60
CA VAL A 323 15.77 6.71 13.24
C VAL A 323 15.18 7.81 14.11
N ALA A 324 16.01 8.61 14.76
CA ALA A 324 15.55 9.72 15.61
C ALA A 324 16.46 10.93 15.50
N SER A 325 15.90 12.12 15.71
CA SER A 325 16.66 13.35 15.76
C SER A 325 16.45 14.13 17.05
N PHE A 326 17.49 14.83 17.48
CA PHE A 326 17.51 15.63 18.69
C PHE A 326 18.00 17.03 18.35
N SER A 327 17.26 18.04 18.81
CA SER A 327 17.71 19.42 18.67
C SER A 327 19.01 19.66 19.43
N SER A 328 19.69 20.76 19.16
CA SER A 328 20.87 21.21 19.92
C SER A 328 20.67 21.29 21.46
N ALA A 329 19.41 21.39 21.94
CA ALA A 329 19.04 21.36 23.36
C ALA A 329 18.78 19.95 23.93
N GLY A 330 18.82 18.91 23.06
CA GLY A 330 18.57 17.52 23.41
C GLY A 330 17.09 17.13 23.42
N ASP A 331 16.21 17.95 22.86
CA ASP A 331 14.79 17.61 22.71
C ASP A 331 14.57 16.74 21.48
N LEU A 332 13.89 15.60 21.66
CA LEU A 332 13.48 14.71 20.56
C LEU A 332 12.60 15.50 19.59
N SER A 333 13.04 15.59 18.34
CA SER A 333 12.38 16.37 17.29
C SER A 333 11.67 15.47 16.29
N ILE A 334 12.31 14.38 15.90
CA ILE A 334 11.80 13.42 14.91
C ILE A 334 12.00 12.00 15.46
N GLU A 335 11.03 11.12 15.24
CA GLU A 335 11.12 9.70 15.56
C GLU A 335 10.42 8.87 14.48
N HIS A 336 11.17 8.01 13.80
CA HIS A 336 10.66 7.08 12.80
C HIS A 336 11.01 5.65 13.16
N GLN A 337 10.05 4.77 12.90
CA GLN A 337 10.20 3.33 13.09
C GLN A 337 9.64 2.60 11.88
N ARG A 338 10.45 1.72 11.29
CA ARG A 338 9.94 0.73 10.34
C ARG A 338 9.48 -0.49 11.14
N VAL A 339 8.20 -0.49 11.52
CA VAL A 339 7.59 -1.55 12.33
C VAL A 339 7.53 -2.85 11.56
N ASN A 340 8.17 -3.91 12.08
CA ASN A 340 8.05 -5.23 11.49
C ASN A 340 6.96 -6.03 12.20
N ASN A 341 5.81 -6.20 11.53
CA ASN A 341 4.63 -6.89 12.10
C ASN A 341 4.79 -8.42 12.23
N GLN A 342 5.97 -8.97 11.92
CA GLN A 342 6.28 -10.40 12.06
C GLN A 342 6.99 -10.68 13.40
N PRO A 343 6.53 -11.66 14.20
CA PRO A 343 7.17 -12.00 15.48
C PRO A 343 8.66 -12.37 15.32
N ALA A 344 9.51 -11.84 16.21
CA ALA A 344 10.96 -12.10 16.26
C ALA A 344 11.77 -11.71 15.00
N SER A 345 11.20 -10.91 14.11
CA SER A 345 11.90 -10.37 12.93
C SER A 345 12.84 -9.21 13.32
N LYS A 346 13.92 -9.03 12.56
CA LYS A 346 14.94 -8.01 12.83
C LYS A 346 15.01 -6.96 11.72
N ALA A 347 15.07 -5.68 12.09
CA ALA A 347 15.39 -4.57 11.21
C ALA A 347 16.29 -3.55 11.93
N ALA A 348 17.25 -2.96 11.22
CA ALA A 348 18.16 -1.97 11.78
C ALA A 348 18.65 -0.98 10.71
N ALA A 349 18.77 0.30 11.07
CA ALA A 349 19.47 1.30 10.26
C ALA A 349 20.96 1.24 10.62
N ARG A 350 21.80 0.84 9.67
CA ARG A 350 23.24 0.64 9.85
C ARG A 350 24.05 1.86 9.42
N ALA A 351 23.54 2.59 8.43
CA ALA A 351 24.06 3.88 8.02
C ALA A 351 22.88 4.82 7.78
N ILE A 352 23.01 6.07 8.20
CA ILE A 352 22.08 7.13 7.83
C ILE A 352 22.79 8.25 7.09
N ARG A 353 22.07 8.95 6.22
CA ARG A 353 22.53 10.16 5.53
C ARG A 353 21.36 11.12 5.37
N LEU A 354 21.62 12.41 5.49
CA LEU A 354 20.63 13.44 5.19
C LEU A 354 20.63 13.79 3.71
N ALA A 355 19.43 13.86 3.14
CA ALA A 355 19.17 14.43 1.83
C ALA A 355 19.32 15.96 1.86
N ALA A 356 19.45 16.58 0.68
CA ALA A 356 19.59 18.03 0.57
C ALA A 356 18.32 18.81 1.00
N ASP A 357 17.16 18.15 1.03
CA ASP A 357 15.90 18.70 1.52
C ASP A 357 15.65 18.42 3.02
N GLY A 358 16.57 17.71 3.67
CA GLY A 358 16.50 17.37 5.09
C GLY A 358 15.86 16.01 5.40
N ASP A 359 15.41 15.27 4.39
CA ASP A 359 14.96 13.89 4.57
C ASP A 359 16.10 12.95 4.94
N ILE A 360 15.76 11.75 5.42
CA ILE A 360 16.73 10.83 5.99
C ILE A 360 16.76 9.54 5.18
N TYR A 361 17.90 9.27 4.55
CA TYR A 361 18.20 7.95 4.00
C TYR A 361 18.74 7.06 5.10
N ALA A 362 18.18 5.86 5.23
CA ALA A 362 18.64 4.82 6.13
C ALA A 362 18.88 3.54 5.34
N ALA A 363 20.12 3.04 5.38
CA ALA A 363 20.47 1.74 4.81
C ALA A 363 20.78 0.76 5.93
N GLY A 364 20.32 -0.48 5.75
CA GLY A 364 20.58 -1.56 6.69
C GLY A 364 19.75 -2.78 6.35
N GLU A 365 19.43 -3.60 7.34
CA GLU A 365 18.71 -4.86 7.10
C GLU A 365 17.24 -4.81 7.52
N ALA A 366 16.44 -5.66 6.87
CA ALA A 366 15.09 -6.03 7.30
C ALA A 366 14.84 -7.52 7.03
N GLN A 367 14.31 -8.24 8.02
CA GLN A 367 14.01 -9.66 7.90
C GLN A 367 12.55 -9.89 7.49
N ALA A 368 12.35 -10.70 6.44
CA ALA A 368 11.04 -11.16 5.98
C ALA A 368 11.08 -12.66 5.70
N GLY A 369 10.29 -13.47 6.43
CA GLY A 369 10.16 -14.90 6.14
C GLY A 369 11.38 -15.79 6.44
N GLY A 370 12.31 -15.34 7.29
CA GLY A 370 13.50 -16.09 7.72
C GLY A 370 14.80 -15.55 7.11
N ASP A 371 14.74 -14.99 5.91
CA ASP A 371 15.88 -14.36 5.24
C ASP A 371 16.00 -12.88 5.61
N LYS A 372 17.24 -12.39 5.76
CA LYS A 372 17.53 -10.96 5.94
C LYS A 372 17.77 -10.33 4.57
N GLU A 373 17.02 -9.28 4.28
CA GLU A 373 17.16 -8.46 3.08
C GLU A 373 17.89 -7.16 3.42
N LEU A 374 18.72 -6.69 2.50
CA LEU A 374 19.24 -5.34 2.50
C LEU A 374 18.15 -4.38 2.03
N VAL A 375 17.91 -3.33 2.81
CA VAL A 375 16.93 -2.30 2.49
C VAL A 375 17.56 -0.92 2.56
N ILE A 376 17.13 -0.06 1.64
CA ILE A 376 17.40 1.38 1.66
C ILE A 376 16.05 2.06 1.78
N THR A 377 15.89 2.87 2.81
CA THR A 377 14.63 3.53 3.17
C THR A 377 14.85 5.02 3.21
N ARG A 378 13.96 5.80 2.60
CA ARG A 378 13.91 7.25 2.79
C ARG A 378 12.76 7.60 3.74
N PHE A 379 13.06 8.35 4.80
CA PHE A 379 12.09 8.90 5.72
C PHE A 379 11.92 10.39 5.44
N ASP A 380 10.67 10.82 5.31
CA ASP A 380 10.29 12.23 5.33
C ASP A 380 10.64 12.78 6.71
N LYS A 381 11.22 13.97 6.74
CA LYS A 381 11.65 14.63 7.98
C LYS A 381 10.53 14.80 9.03
N GLU A 382 9.28 15.01 8.65
CA GLU A 382 8.18 15.32 9.58
C GLU A 382 7.10 14.23 9.67
N ALA A 383 6.92 13.42 8.63
CA ALA A 383 5.83 12.45 8.55
C ALA A 383 6.27 11.02 8.87
N GLY A 384 6.98 10.36 7.97
CA GLY A 384 7.27 8.93 8.05
C GLY A 384 7.98 8.37 6.83
N GLN A 385 7.96 7.05 6.67
CA GLN A 385 8.61 6.38 5.54
C GLN A 385 7.99 6.80 4.19
N LEU A 386 8.81 7.32 3.27
CA LEU A 386 8.40 7.69 1.91
C LEU A 386 8.45 6.48 0.97
N TRP A 387 9.57 5.76 0.98
CA TRP A 387 9.78 4.59 0.15
C TRP A 387 10.84 3.65 0.74
N GLU A 388 10.84 2.40 0.27
CA GLU A 388 11.87 1.40 0.57
C GLU A 388 12.24 0.62 -0.70
N VAL A 389 13.53 0.47 -0.96
CA VAL A 389 14.08 -0.36 -2.03
C VAL A 389 14.80 -1.56 -1.43
N LYS A 390 14.48 -2.75 -1.94
CA LYS A 390 15.22 -3.98 -1.62
C LYS A 390 16.48 -4.07 -2.47
N ALA A 391 17.64 -4.14 -1.82
CA ALA A 391 18.94 -4.09 -2.49
C ALA A 391 19.67 -5.45 -2.54
N GLY A 392 19.08 -6.52 -2.00
CA GLY A 392 19.60 -7.89 -2.11
C GLY A 392 19.45 -8.70 -0.82
N LEU A 393 19.85 -9.98 -0.84
CA LEU A 393 19.92 -10.81 0.37
C LEU A 393 21.22 -10.56 1.12
N VAL A 394 21.18 -10.61 2.44
CA VAL A 394 22.37 -10.47 3.30
C VAL A 394 22.44 -11.66 4.26
N ALA A 395 23.55 -12.39 4.26
CA ALA A 395 23.70 -13.55 5.14
C ALA A 395 24.10 -13.16 6.58
N ASN A 396 24.90 -12.12 6.77
CA ASN A 396 25.37 -11.71 8.11
C ASN A 396 25.58 -10.17 8.22
N PRO A 397 24.51 -9.38 8.34
CA PRO A 397 24.61 -7.92 8.36
C PRO A 397 25.30 -7.35 9.61
N GLU A 398 25.35 -8.12 10.70
CA GLU A 398 26.03 -7.71 11.94
C GLU A 398 27.57 -7.67 11.78
N ARG A 399 28.10 -8.15 10.66
CA ARG A 399 29.53 -8.21 10.34
C ARG A 399 29.88 -7.50 9.03
N GLN A 400 29.08 -6.51 8.65
CA GLN A 400 29.25 -5.75 7.41
C GLN A 400 29.09 -4.25 7.63
N SER A 401 29.81 -3.45 6.83
CA SER A 401 29.67 -2.00 6.81
C SER A 401 28.88 -1.53 5.59
N PHE A 402 28.35 -0.31 5.69
CA PHE A 402 27.53 0.31 4.67
C PHE A 402 28.02 1.74 4.43
N SER A 403 28.05 2.18 3.18
CA SER A 403 28.29 3.59 2.86
C SER A 403 27.09 4.16 2.10
N LEU A 404 26.66 5.36 2.50
CA LEU A 404 25.67 6.15 1.80
C LEU A 404 26.32 7.46 1.35
N LEU A 405 26.39 7.64 0.03
CA LEU A 405 26.98 8.81 -0.61
C LEU A 405 25.94 9.48 -1.50
N ALA A 406 26.10 10.76 -1.77
CA ALA A 406 25.30 11.46 -2.77
C ALA A 406 26.25 12.05 -3.79
N ASP A 407 26.02 11.80 -5.07
CA ASP A 407 26.87 12.35 -6.11
C ASP A 407 26.44 13.78 -6.52
N GLY A 408 27.25 14.42 -7.36
CA GLY A 408 26.99 15.78 -7.85
C GLY A 408 25.75 15.91 -8.75
N GLN A 409 25.09 14.79 -9.10
CA GLN A 409 23.85 14.76 -9.88
C GLN A 409 22.61 14.56 -8.98
N GLY A 410 22.80 14.40 -7.66
CA GLY A 410 21.73 14.18 -6.70
C GLY A 410 21.30 12.72 -6.58
N ARG A 411 22.09 11.77 -7.11
CA ARG A 411 21.81 10.33 -6.98
C ARG A 411 22.31 9.82 -5.65
N LEU A 412 21.52 8.96 -5.02
CA LEU A 412 21.94 8.26 -3.81
C LEU A 412 22.77 7.05 -4.22
N LEU A 413 24.04 7.06 -3.84
CA LEU A 413 24.91 5.92 -3.99
C LEU A 413 24.96 5.12 -2.70
N PHE A 414 24.81 3.81 -2.82
CA PHE A 414 24.89 2.88 -1.72
C PHE A 414 25.98 1.85 -1.99
N SER A 415 26.84 1.60 -1.01
CA SER A 415 27.73 0.45 -1.00
C SER A 415 27.50 -0.45 0.21
N GLY A 416 27.62 -1.75 0.00
CA GLY A 416 27.50 -2.77 1.03
C GLY A 416 27.84 -4.16 0.48
N ALA A 417 27.41 -5.21 1.16
CA ALA A 417 27.67 -6.58 0.76
C ALA A 417 26.37 -7.40 0.61
N VAL A 418 26.33 -8.25 -0.41
CA VAL A 418 25.17 -9.11 -0.72
C VAL A 418 25.59 -10.57 -0.84
N GLN A 419 24.68 -11.46 -0.47
CA GLN A 419 24.81 -12.91 -0.60
C GLN A 419 24.29 -13.35 -1.98
N GLU A 420 25.17 -13.95 -2.79
CA GLU A 420 24.80 -14.73 -3.97
C GLU A 420 24.77 -16.24 -3.62
N VAL A 421 24.27 -17.07 -4.54
CA VAL A 421 24.02 -18.51 -4.32
C VAL A 421 25.26 -19.27 -3.81
N GLU A 422 26.48 -18.85 -4.17
CA GLU A 422 27.74 -19.53 -3.80
C GLU A 422 28.83 -18.61 -3.23
N SER A 423 28.60 -17.30 -3.09
CA SER A 423 29.61 -16.33 -2.62
C SER A 423 28.98 -15.04 -2.09
N GLN A 424 29.73 -14.28 -1.29
CA GLN A 424 29.40 -12.90 -0.94
C GLN A 424 30.17 -11.92 -1.84
N LYS A 425 29.56 -10.81 -2.23
CA LYS A 425 30.19 -9.76 -3.04
C LYS A 425 29.88 -8.38 -2.50
N TYR A 426 30.75 -7.42 -2.79
CA TYR A 426 30.38 -6.02 -2.65
C TYR A 426 29.34 -5.68 -3.71
N VAL A 427 28.42 -4.79 -3.34
CA VAL A 427 27.48 -4.17 -4.25
C VAL A 427 27.61 -2.67 -4.16
N LEU A 428 27.59 -2.01 -5.31
CA LEU A 428 27.45 -0.56 -5.44
C LEU A 428 26.19 -0.29 -6.26
N LYS A 429 25.29 0.56 -5.77
CA LYS A 429 24.04 0.90 -6.43
C LYS A 429 23.89 2.41 -6.51
N ALA A 430 23.36 2.90 -7.62
CA ALA A 430 22.85 4.27 -7.72
C ALA A 430 21.33 4.24 -7.79
N LEU A 431 20.71 5.04 -6.92
CA LEU A 431 19.29 5.28 -6.90
C LEU A 431 19.00 6.73 -7.32
N GLU A 432 18.05 6.87 -8.22
CA GLU A 432 17.51 8.16 -8.65
C GLU A 432 16.04 8.25 -8.25
N GLU A 433 15.62 9.45 -7.86
CA GLU A 433 14.27 9.69 -7.38
C GLU A 433 13.54 10.69 -8.25
N LEU A 434 12.24 10.45 -8.44
CA LEU A 434 11.31 11.37 -9.08
C LEU A 434 10.04 11.46 -8.24
N ASP A 435 9.76 12.64 -7.73
CA ASP A 435 8.50 12.93 -7.06
C ASP A 435 7.36 12.94 -8.09
N LEU A 436 6.20 12.41 -7.72
CA LEU A 436 4.94 12.59 -8.43
C LEU A 436 4.03 13.55 -7.66
N ASP A 437 3.57 14.59 -8.35
CA ASP A 437 2.65 15.57 -7.79
C ASP A 437 1.27 14.93 -7.60
N ARG A 438 0.63 15.18 -6.45
CA ARG A 438 -0.73 14.69 -6.18
C ARG A 438 -1.76 15.82 -6.06
N GLU A 439 -1.42 17.01 -6.53
CA GLU A 439 -2.37 18.11 -6.57
C GLU A 439 -3.45 17.81 -7.62
N VAL A 440 -4.71 17.82 -7.21
CA VAL A 440 -5.84 17.61 -8.12
C VAL A 440 -6.29 18.96 -8.68
N VAL A 441 -6.48 19.03 -9.99
CA VAL A 441 -7.20 20.12 -10.64
C VAL A 441 -8.70 19.86 -10.53
N PHE A 442 -9.43 20.84 -10.00
CA PHE A 442 -10.87 20.78 -9.85
C PHE A 442 -11.58 21.51 -11.00
N SER A 443 -12.77 21.04 -11.37
CA SER A 443 -13.66 21.78 -12.27
C SER A 443 -14.18 23.08 -11.61
N GLU A 444 -14.87 23.93 -12.39
CA GLU A 444 -15.52 25.14 -11.84
C GLU A 444 -16.51 24.82 -10.70
N ASP A 445 -17.09 23.62 -10.71
CA ASP A 445 -18.03 23.12 -9.69
C ASP A 445 -17.33 22.43 -8.50
N SER A 446 -16.00 22.55 -8.39
CA SER A 446 -15.19 21.92 -7.33
C SER A 446 -15.18 20.38 -7.35
N ILE A 447 -15.39 19.77 -8.53
CA ILE A 447 -15.30 18.31 -8.71
C ILE A 447 -13.85 17.95 -9.09
N PRO A 448 -13.23 16.95 -8.42
CA PRO A 448 -11.93 16.39 -8.84
C PRO A 448 -11.95 16.02 -10.32
N HIS A 449 -11.04 16.56 -11.13
CA HIS A 449 -11.05 16.33 -12.58
C HIS A 449 -9.84 15.49 -13.02
N TYR A 450 -8.62 15.96 -12.78
CA TYR A 450 -7.40 15.25 -13.14
C TYR A 450 -6.22 15.67 -12.25
N ILE A 451 -5.15 14.87 -12.23
CA ILE A 451 -3.91 15.22 -11.53
C ILE A 451 -3.17 16.33 -12.29
N LYS A 452 -2.82 17.39 -11.57
CA LYS A 452 -2.12 18.57 -12.09
C LYS A 452 -0.74 18.19 -12.59
N GLY A 453 -0.35 18.72 -13.75
CA GLY A 453 0.96 18.46 -14.33
C GLY A 453 1.14 17.05 -14.91
N GLU A 454 0.07 16.27 -15.06
CA GLU A 454 0.15 14.88 -15.50
C GLU A 454 -0.69 14.59 -16.75
N VAL A 455 -0.02 14.16 -17.83
CA VAL A 455 -0.68 13.74 -19.08
C VAL A 455 -0.27 12.31 -19.42
N ILE A 456 -1.23 11.42 -19.58
CA ILE A 456 -1.01 10.06 -20.06
C ILE A 456 -0.89 10.09 -21.58
N ILE A 457 0.16 9.47 -22.11
CA ILE A 457 0.44 9.36 -23.55
C ILE A 457 0.63 7.90 -23.90
N ARG A 458 -0.04 7.47 -24.96
CA ARG A 458 0.16 6.18 -25.61
C ARG A 458 0.98 6.35 -26.87
N PHE A 459 2.23 5.91 -26.85
CA PHE A 459 3.07 5.94 -28.05
C PHE A 459 2.83 4.71 -28.92
N ALA A 460 3.11 4.85 -30.22
CA ALA A 460 3.29 3.71 -31.10
C ALA A 460 4.60 2.98 -30.76
N SER A 461 4.56 1.65 -30.71
CA SER A 461 5.74 0.84 -30.33
C SER A 461 7.06 1.23 -31.01
N PRO A 462 7.13 1.54 -32.33
CA PRO A 462 8.40 1.82 -33.00
C PRO A 462 9.11 3.11 -32.59
N VAL A 463 8.43 4.02 -31.88
CA VAL A 463 9.03 5.31 -31.47
C VAL A 463 9.67 5.27 -30.09
N LEU A 464 9.54 4.15 -29.36
CA LEU A 464 10.12 3.97 -28.03
C LEU A 464 11.40 3.14 -28.08
N ASP A 465 12.35 3.44 -27.20
CA ASP A 465 13.50 2.58 -26.97
C ASP A 465 13.10 1.34 -26.16
N SER A 466 13.26 0.16 -26.75
CA SER A 466 13.00 -1.11 -26.06
C SER A 466 13.95 -1.33 -24.89
N SER A 467 15.17 -0.77 -24.91
CA SER A 467 16.12 -0.93 -23.81
C SER A 467 15.62 -0.30 -22.50
N PHE A 468 14.94 0.85 -22.62
CA PHE A 468 14.25 1.49 -21.50
C PHE A 468 13.01 0.69 -21.12
N VAL A 469 12.14 0.36 -22.08
CA VAL A 469 10.86 -0.33 -21.83
C VAL A 469 11.07 -1.66 -21.10
N ASP A 470 11.99 -2.49 -21.59
CA ASP A 470 12.24 -3.84 -21.08
C ASP A 470 13.02 -3.86 -19.75
N ASN A 471 13.61 -2.73 -19.34
CA ASN A 471 14.30 -2.62 -18.07
C ASN A 471 13.30 -2.31 -16.94
N THR A 472 12.90 -3.34 -16.19
CA THR A 472 11.94 -3.23 -15.07
C THR A 472 12.49 -2.50 -13.84
N LYS A 473 13.79 -2.19 -13.81
CA LYS A 473 14.42 -1.38 -12.75
C LYS A 473 14.36 0.13 -13.03
N LEU A 474 14.05 0.51 -14.26
CA LEU A 474 13.82 1.89 -14.67
C LEU A 474 12.31 2.12 -14.79
N HIS A 475 11.78 2.94 -13.89
CA HIS A 475 10.38 3.35 -13.82
C HIS A 475 10.13 4.65 -14.58
N TYR A 476 11.13 5.52 -14.74
CA TYR A 476 11.04 6.76 -15.50
C TYR A 476 12.36 7.12 -16.19
N GLY A 477 12.32 8.02 -17.17
CA GLY A 477 13.52 8.56 -17.80
C GLY A 477 13.25 9.81 -18.66
N PRO A 478 14.32 10.52 -19.07
CA PRO A 478 14.20 11.70 -19.93
C PRO A 478 13.50 11.37 -21.24
N LEU A 479 12.60 12.26 -21.71
CA LEU A 479 11.80 12.05 -22.92
C LEU A 479 12.67 11.65 -24.12
N CYS A 480 13.82 12.29 -24.28
CA CYS A 480 14.73 12.07 -25.42
C CYS A 480 15.55 10.78 -25.33
N GLU A 481 15.65 10.15 -24.16
CA GLU A 481 16.25 8.83 -24.00
C GLU A 481 15.22 7.72 -24.27
N VAL A 482 13.95 7.99 -23.95
CA VAL A 482 12.85 7.03 -24.11
C VAL A 482 12.26 7.06 -25.52
N VAL A 483 12.16 8.23 -26.16
CA VAL A 483 11.58 8.42 -27.50
C VAL A 483 12.69 8.54 -28.55
N THR A 484 12.75 7.56 -29.47
CA THR A 484 13.80 7.47 -30.49
C THR A 484 13.49 8.26 -31.78
N ASP A 485 12.23 8.67 -31.99
CA ASP A 485 11.81 9.42 -33.18
C ASP A 485 12.10 10.92 -33.03
N THR A 486 13.17 11.38 -33.66
CA THR A 486 13.59 12.79 -33.63
C THR A 486 12.55 13.75 -34.23
N ALA A 487 11.73 13.31 -35.19
CA ALA A 487 10.69 14.18 -35.76
C ALA A 487 9.56 14.40 -34.74
N LEU A 488 9.16 13.34 -34.03
CA LEU A 488 8.22 13.45 -32.92
C LEU A 488 8.74 14.38 -31.82
N LEU A 489 10.00 14.24 -31.40
CA LEU A 489 10.60 15.12 -30.40
C LEU A 489 10.54 16.60 -30.81
N ASN A 490 10.84 16.93 -32.07
CA ASN A 490 10.74 18.30 -32.59
C ASN A 490 9.31 18.85 -32.61
N GLU A 491 8.32 17.99 -32.89
CA GLU A 491 6.90 18.36 -32.85
C GLU A 491 6.44 18.58 -31.40
N MET A 492 6.89 17.74 -30.47
CA MET A 492 6.63 17.88 -29.04
C MET A 492 7.30 19.12 -28.46
N GLU A 493 8.53 19.47 -28.86
CA GLU A 493 9.20 20.72 -28.47
C GLU A 493 8.36 21.96 -28.81
N GLN A 494 7.81 22.01 -30.03
CA GLN A 494 6.97 23.14 -30.47
C GLN A 494 5.64 23.21 -29.74
N LEU A 495 5.06 22.06 -29.39
CA LEU A 495 3.77 22.00 -28.70
C LEU A 495 3.91 22.28 -27.20
N LEU A 496 4.88 21.62 -26.57
CA LEU A 496 5.12 21.65 -25.14
C LEU A 496 5.83 22.92 -24.71
N GLU A 497 6.42 23.71 -25.61
CA GLU A 497 7.07 25.01 -25.36
C GLU A 497 7.75 25.07 -23.97
N PRO A 498 8.82 24.30 -23.71
CA PRO A 498 9.47 24.24 -22.40
C PRO A 498 9.85 25.63 -21.87
N ALA A 499 9.99 25.76 -20.55
CA ALA A 499 10.29 27.06 -19.95
C ALA A 499 11.63 27.62 -20.47
N PRO A 500 11.86 28.95 -20.43
CA PRO A 500 13.11 29.54 -20.92
C PRO A 500 14.34 28.90 -20.25
N GLY A 501 15.19 28.26 -21.05
CA GLY A 501 16.38 27.54 -20.57
C GLY A 501 16.18 26.04 -20.37
N GLN A 502 14.99 25.50 -20.64
CA GLN A 502 14.70 24.08 -20.72
C GLN A 502 14.48 23.65 -22.17
N GLU A 503 14.69 22.36 -22.43
CA GLU A 503 14.37 21.67 -23.68
C GLU A 503 13.35 20.57 -23.42
N VAL A 504 12.70 20.04 -24.46
CA VAL A 504 11.74 18.93 -24.31
C VAL A 504 12.40 17.67 -23.76
N CYS A 505 13.74 17.57 -23.83
CA CYS A 505 14.50 16.49 -23.24
C CYS A 505 14.51 16.52 -21.70
N ASP A 506 14.21 17.67 -21.07
CA ASP A 506 14.09 17.79 -19.62
C ASP A 506 12.75 17.23 -19.10
N CYS A 507 11.79 16.96 -20.00
CA CYS A 507 10.55 16.28 -19.65
C CYS A 507 10.84 14.82 -19.26
N GLN A 508 10.09 14.30 -18.29
CA GLN A 508 10.22 12.91 -17.85
C GLN A 508 9.05 12.08 -18.37
N LEU A 509 9.32 10.85 -18.83
CA LEU A 509 8.32 9.83 -19.06
C LEU A 509 8.37 8.79 -17.96
N VAL A 510 7.24 8.58 -17.28
CA VAL A 510 7.07 7.57 -16.22
C VAL A 510 6.25 6.41 -16.77
N LYS A 511 6.68 5.16 -16.53
CA LYS A 511 5.94 3.96 -16.91
C LYS A 511 4.68 3.84 -16.07
N VAL A 512 3.52 3.76 -16.72
CA VAL A 512 2.25 3.44 -16.04
C VAL A 512 2.23 1.96 -15.64
N PHE A 513 2.88 1.10 -16.42
CA PHE A 513 2.96 -0.35 -16.19
C PHE A 513 4.43 -0.80 -16.12
N PRO A 514 5.17 -0.49 -15.04
CA PRO A 514 6.62 -0.71 -14.96
C PRO A 514 7.04 -2.19 -15.00
N GLY A 515 6.12 -3.11 -14.69
CA GLY A 515 6.37 -4.55 -14.74
C GLY A 515 6.18 -5.19 -16.12
N LEU A 516 5.65 -4.47 -17.12
CA LEU A 516 5.40 -5.03 -18.45
C LEU A 516 6.57 -4.79 -19.41
N THR A 517 6.95 -5.83 -20.14
CA THR A 517 7.99 -5.83 -21.17
C THR A 517 7.42 -6.02 -22.58
N THR A 518 8.26 -5.83 -23.59
CA THR A 518 7.91 -6.06 -24.99
C THR A 518 7.64 -7.54 -25.33
N GLU A 519 8.08 -8.47 -24.48
CA GLU A 519 7.85 -9.93 -24.64
C GLU A 519 6.49 -10.39 -24.09
N GLU A 520 5.89 -9.65 -23.17
CA GLU A 520 4.62 -9.97 -22.53
C GLU A 520 3.43 -9.57 -23.42
N LEU A 521 3.25 -10.35 -24.47
CA LEU A 521 2.21 -10.13 -25.49
C LEU A 521 0.90 -10.84 -25.16
N CYS A 522 0.90 -11.84 -24.27
CA CYS A 522 -0.30 -12.56 -23.86
C CYS A 522 -0.20 -13.11 -22.43
N ILE A 523 -1.33 -13.13 -21.74
CA ILE A 523 -1.52 -13.95 -20.53
C ILE A 523 -2.25 -15.24 -20.89
N THR A 524 -2.02 -16.29 -20.09
CA THR A 524 -2.80 -17.52 -20.22
C THR A 524 -4.02 -17.42 -19.32
N THR A 525 -5.21 -17.45 -19.92
CA THR A 525 -6.47 -17.52 -19.18
C THR A 525 -6.53 -18.82 -18.36
N LEU A 526 -7.37 -18.88 -17.33
CA LEU A 526 -7.59 -20.08 -16.51
C LEU A 526 -7.95 -21.34 -17.33
N ASP A 527 -8.54 -21.15 -18.52
CA ASP A 527 -8.89 -22.22 -19.46
C ASP A 527 -7.73 -22.65 -20.38
N GLY A 528 -6.53 -22.07 -20.22
CA GLY A 528 -5.34 -22.37 -21.02
C GLY A 528 -5.26 -21.65 -22.37
N ASN A 529 -6.18 -20.72 -22.66
CA ASN A 529 -6.18 -19.95 -23.92
C ASN A 529 -5.33 -18.67 -23.77
N PRO A 530 -4.57 -18.26 -24.80
CA PRO A 530 -3.85 -17.00 -24.80
C PRO A 530 -4.81 -15.81 -24.94
N LEU A 531 -4.76 -14.88 -24.01
CA LEU A 531 -5.39 -13.55 -24.09
C LEU A 531 -4.29 -12.54 -24.42
N TYR A 532 -4.35 -11.95 -25.61
CA TYR A 532 -3.38 -10.95 -26.03
C TYR A 532 -3.61 -9.65 -25.27
N ILE A 533 -2.59 -9.21 -24.54
CA ILE A 533 -2.63 -7.95 -23.81
C ILE A 533 -2.37 -6.84 -24.84
N PRO A 534 -3.15 -5.75 -24.86
CA PRO A 534 -2.73 -4.53 -25.55
C PRO A 534 -1.30 -4.17 -25.10
N PRO A 535 -0.45 -3.54 -25.93
CA PRO A 535 0.98 -3.34 -25.60
C PRO A 535 1.19 -2.29 -24.50
N PHE A 536 0.58 -2.45 -23.31
CA PHE A 536 0.40 -1.46 -22.25
C PHE A 536 1.70 -0.79 -21.82
N TRP A 537 2.83 -1.47 -22.02
CA TRP A 537 4.19 -0.95 -21.92
C TRP A 537 4.51 0.28 -22.79
N THR A 538 3.71 0.62 -23.82
CA THR A 538 3.84 1.90 -24.57
C THR A 538 3.05 3.08 -23.96
N THR A 539 2.35 2.87 -22.84
CA THR A 539 1.62 3.93 -22.12
C THR A 539 2.52 4.52 -21.04
N MET A 540 2.77 5.83 -21.14
CA MET A 540 3.63 6.57 -20.23
C MET A 540 2.92 7.82 -19.72
N LEU A 541 3.35 8.32 -18.58
CA LEU A 541 2.95 9.60 -18.00
C LEU A 541 4.01 10.66 -18.31
N LEU A 542 3.63 11.78 -18.91
CA LEU A 542 4.52 12.91 -19.18
C LEU A 542 4.51 13.89 -18.00
N LYS A 543 5.72 14.19 -17.47
CA LYS A 543 5.94 15.12 -16.36
C LYS A 543 6.90 16.27 -16.71
N ASN A 544 6.97 17.27 -15.82
CA ASN A 544 7.82 18.47 -15.82
C ASN A 544 7.52 19.53 -16.89
N CYS A 545 7.06 19.15 -18.07
CA CYS A 545 6.81 20.09 -19.18
C CYS A 545 5.35 20.54 -19.32
N THR A 546 4.48 19.94 -18.52
CA THR A 546 3.04 20.22 -18.39
C THR A 546 2.76 21.20 -17.25
N THR A 547 3.72 21.40 -16.34
CA THR A 547 3.57 22.23 -15.14
C THR A 547 3.21 23.68 -15.49
N GLY A 548 2.10 24.17 -14.93
CA GLY A 548 1.61 25.52 -15.19
C GLY A 548 0.95 25.73 -16.56
N LYS A 549 0.76 24.65 -17.32
CA LYS A 549 0.03 24.66 -18.60
C LYS A 549 -1.37 24.08 -18.42
N ASN A 550 -2.23 24.27 -19.41
CA ASN A 550 -3.54 23.63 -19.44
C ASN A 550 -3.39 22.22 -20.01
N GLU A 551 -3.49 21.20 -19.16
CA GLU A 551 -3.27 19.80 -19.50
C GLU A 551 -4.27 19.28 -20.53
N LEU A 552 -5.51 19.80 -20.56
CA LEU A 552 -6.50 19.48 -21.60
C LEU A 552 -6.06 20.00 -22.98
N ALA A 553 -5.46 21.20 -23.02
CA ALA A 553 -4.93 21.76 -24.27
C ALA A 553 -3.66 21.03 -24.72
N VAL A 554 -2.78 20.69 -23.78
CA VAL A 554 -1.58 19.89 -24.06
C VAL A 554 -1.96 18.51 -24.58
N SER A 555 -2.88 17.81 -23.92
CA SER A 555 -3.33 16.49 -24.34
C SER A 555 -3.98 16.52 -25.71
N ALA A 556 -4.89 17.48 -25.98
CA ALA A 556 -5.51 17.66 -27.29
C ALA A 556 -4.48 17.97 -28.39
N GLY A 557 -3.43 18.74 -28.05
CA GLY A 557 -2.31 19.01 -28.95
C GLY A 557 -1.51 17.75 -29.29
N LEU A 558 -1.19 16.94 -28.28
CA LEU A 558 -0.46 15.68 -28.45
C LEU A 558 -1.28 14.66 -29.26
N ASP A 559 -2.58 14.57 -29.01
CA ASP A 559 -3.54 13.77 -29.78
C ASP A 559 -3.60 14.18 -31.26
N SER A 560 -3.36 15.47 -31.53
CA SER A 560 -3.39 16.01 -32.89
C SER A 560 -2.10 15.78 -33.67
N ILE A 561 -1.03 15.24 -33.06
CA ILE A 561 0.23 14.89 -33.73
C ILE A 561 -0.03 13.77 -34.74
N SER A 562 -0.38 14.19 -35.96
CA SER A 562 -0.97 13.35 -36.99
C SER A 562 0.10 12.58 -37.76
N ALA A 563 0.53 11.45 -37.21
CA ALA A 563 1.35 10.47 -37.93
C ALA A 563 1.18 9.02 -37.44
N GLY A 564 0.25 8.76 -36.51
CA GLY A 564 0.15 7.45 -35.85
C GLY A 564 1.36 7.12 -34.96
N ARG A 565 2.12 8.15 -34.55
CA ARG A 565 3.24 8.05 -33.60
C ARG A 565 2.77 8.15 -32.15
N ILE A 566 1.74 8.97 -31.90
CA ILE A 566 0.93 8.96 -30.68
C ILE A 566 -0.42 8.33 -31.05
N ILE A 567 -0.87 7.38 -30.24
CA ILE A 567 -2.13 6.65 -30.40
C ILE A 567 -3.25 7.42 -29.70
N TYR A 568 -2.99 7.88 -28.48
CA TYR A 568 -3.83 8.80 -27.73
C TYR A 568 -3.02 9.56 -26.67
N ALA A 569 -3.53 10.68 -26.20
CA ALA A 569 -3.07 11.46 -25.07
C ALA A 569 -4.25 12.08 -24.33
N HIS A 570 -4.29 11.94 -23.01
CA HIS A 570 -5.33 12.54 -22.16
C HIS A 570 -4.75 12.94 -20.79
N PRO A 571 -5.36 13.88 -20.05
CA PRO A 571 -4.97 14.15 -18.68
C PRO A 571 -5.09 12.88 -17.82
N ASN A 572 -4.31 12.79 -16.73
CA ASN A 572 -4.48 11.73 -15.75
C ASN A 572 -5.75 11.97 -14.92
N PHE A 573 -6.91 11.60 -15.46
CA PHE A 573 -8.20 11.80 -14.82
C PHE A 573 -8.27 11.04 -13.49
N VAL A 574 -8.86 11.68 -12.48
CA VAL A 574 -9.11 11.05 -11.19
C VAL A 574 -10.52 10.49 -11.16
N GLY A 575 -10.66 9.23 -10.75
CA GLY A 575 -11.94 8.66 -10.37
C GLY A 575 -12.24 8.94 -8.90
N THR A 576 -13.48 9.24 -8.56
CA THR A 576 -13.95 9.18 -7.17
C THR A 576 -14.43 7.75 -6.90
N GLY A 577 -13.99 7.16 -5.80
CA GLY A 577 -14.65 5.97 -5.27
C GLY A 577 -15.99 6.41 -4.68
N ASN A 578 -17.08 6.21 -5.40
CA ASN A 578 -18.42 6.46 -4.86
C ASN A 578 -18.88 5.18 -4.16
N ALA A 579 -18.51 5.05 -2.88
CA ALA A 579 -18.95 3.94 -2.03
C ALA A 579 -19.44 4.44 -0.66
N ASP A 580 -20.10 5.59 -0.65
CA ASP A 580 -21.05 5.96 0.38
C ASP A 580 -22.35 6.35 -0.34
N CYS A 581 -23.49 5.92 0.18
CA CYS A 581 -24.79 6.33 -0.33
C CYS A 581 -24.96 7.85 -0.09
N GLU A 582 -24.96 8.64 -1.16
CA GLU A 582 -24.92 10.12 -1.11
C GLU A 582 -26.31 10.74 -0.83
N ASP A 583 -27.38 9.94 -0.83
CA ASP A 583 -28.75 10.44 -0.67
C ASP A 583 -29.06 10.82 0.81
N PRO A 584 -29.82 11.91 1.07
CA PRO A 584 -29.99 12.50 2.40
C PRO A 584 -30.52 11.58 3.52
N LEU A 585 -31.16 10.45 3.19
CA LEU A 585 -31.77 9.52 4.13
C LEU A 585 -31.07 8.14 4.17
N CYS A 586 -29.93 7.99 3.50
CA CYS A 586 -29.14 6.76 3.52
C CYS A 586 -28.73 6.35 4.94
N ASP A 587 -28.40 7.30 5.81
CA ASP A 587 -28.07 7.05 7.22
C ASP A 587 -29.21 6.40 8.03
N GLU A 588 -30.44 6.43 7.51
CA GLU A 588 -31.63 5.79 8.10
C GLU A 588 -31.95 4.41 7.45
N GLN A 589 -31.17 3.95 6.45
CA GLN A 589 -31.37 2.68 5.74
C GLN A 589 -30.53 1.53 6.36
N HIS A 590 -30.71 1.30 7.66
CA HIS A 590 -29.97 0.28 8.42
C HIS A 590 -30.16 -1.16 7.91
N SER A 591 -31.19 -1.43 7.11
CA SER A 591 -31.38 -2.72 6.45
C SER A 591 -30.38 -3.00 5.34
N LEU A 592 -29.69 -1.98 4.83
CA LEU A 592 -28.75 -2.09 3.71
C LEU A 592 -27.31 -2.34 4.18
N TRP A 593 -26.85 -1.62 5.20
CA TRP A 593 -25.52 -1.77 5.79
C TRP A 593 -25.55 -1.43 7.28
N ASP A 594 -24.48 -1.82 7.98
CA ASP A 594 -24.37 -1.59 9.40
C ASP A 594 -23.97 -0.14 9.68
N THR A 595 -24.81 0.56 10.44
CA THR A 595 -24.57 1.96 10.82
C THR A 595 -24.03 2.05 12.24
N PRO A 596 -22.84 2.63 12.46
CA PRO A 596 -22.30 2.80 13.79
C PRO A 596 -23.19 3.67 14.69
N ASN A 597 -23.30 3.32 15.98
CA ASN A 597 -24.02 4.07 17.02
C ASN A 597 -25.56 4.04 16.96
N THR A 598 -26.16 2.97 16.44
CA THR A 598 -27.58 2.66 16.64
C THR A 598 -27.76 1.60 17.74
N ASP A 599 -28.99 1.42 18.22
CA ASP A 599 -29.35 0.34 19.15
C ASP A 599 -29.60 -1.01 18.42
N TYR A 600 -29.31 -1.08 17.10
CA TYR A 600 -29.51 -2.24 16.25
C TYR A 600 -28.24 -3.10 16.17
N SER A 601 -28.40 -4.37 15.83
CA SER A 601 -27.25 -5.28 15.66
C SER A 601 -26.40 -4.86 14.45
N GLU A 602 -25.07 -4.99 14.58
CA GLU A 602 -24.11 -4.89 13.45
C GLU A 602 -24.25 -6.07 12.47
N GLU A 603 -25.22 -6.95 12.69
CA GLU A 603 -25.58 -8.05 11.80
C GLU A 603 -27.07 -7.92 11.41
N ALA A 604 -27.68 -6.73 11.41
CA ALA A 604 -29.09 -6.59 11.04
C ALA A 604 -29.32 -6.35 9.54
N SER A 605 -28.26 -6.08 8.78
CA SER A 605 -28.31 -5.62 7.39
C SER A 605 -28.11 -6.75 6.36
N ILE A 606 -28.25 -6.41 5.08
CA ILE A 606 -27.94 -7.30 3.94
C ILE A 606 -26.51 -7.14 3.41
N ASN A 607 -25.65 -6.37 4.08
CA ASN A 607 -24.27 -6.11 3.64
C ASN A 607 -24.18 -5.65 2.16
N ILE A 608 -24.84 -4.54 1.82
CA ILE A 608 -24.98 -4.11 0.41
C ILE A 608 -23.72 -3.51 -0.19
N LEU A 609 -22.83 -2.91 0.61
CA LEU A 609 -21.74 -2.08 0.10
C LEU A 609 -20.81 -2.85 -0.86
N PRO A 610 -20.33 -4.07 -0.54
CA PRO A 610 -19.52 -4.85 -1.49
C PRO A 610 -20.30 -5.24 -2.75
N ALA A 611 -21.63 -5.39 -2.67
CA ALA A 611 -22.44 -5.73 -3.84
C ALA A 611 -22.45 -4.58 -4.86
N TRP A 612 -22.50 -3.34 -4.38
CA TRP A 612 -22.50 -2.15 -5.21
C TRP A 612 -21.16 -1.86 -5.89
N ASP A 613 -20.06 -2.41 -5.38
CA ASP A 613 -18.78 -2.40 -6.11
C ASP A 613 -18.85 -3.23 -7.39
N HIS A 614 -19.82 -4.16 -7.49
CA HIS A 614 -19.98 -5.04 -8.65
C HIS A 614 -21.10 -4.60 -9.60
N SER A 615 -22.26 -4.23 -9.08
CA SER A 615 -23.37 -3.73 -9.89
C SER A 615 -24.34 -2.92 -9.05
N THR A 616 -24.93 -1.90 -9.66
CA THR A 616 -25.98 -1.06 -9.03
C THR A 616 -27.33 -1.26 -9.71
N GLY A 617 -27.42 -2.21 -10.65
CA GLY A 617 -28.61 -2.46 -11.46
C GLY A 617 -28.44 -2.00 -12.90
N LYS A 618 -29.29 -2.54 -13.80
CA LYS A 618 -29.31 -2.19 -15.22
C LYS A 618 -30.75 -2.12 -15.74
N PRO A 619 -31.09 -1.19 -16.65
CA PRO A 619 -32.48 -0.96 -17.08
C PRO A 619 -33.06 -2.13 -17.88
N GLU A 620 -32.22 -3.01 -18.42
CA GLU A 620 -32.64 -4.24 -19.09
C GLU A 620 -33.30 -5.24 -18.14
N VAL A 621 -32.99 -5.18 -16.85
CA VAL A 621 -33.64 -6.01 -15.83
C VAL A 621 -34.96 -5.36 -15.44
N LYS A 622 -36.05 -6.10 -15.65
CA LYS A 622 -37.43 -5.61 -15.46
C LYS A 622 -38.09 -6.31 -14.29
N VAL A 623 -38.49 -5.52 -13.29
CA VAL A 623 -39.07 -6.00 -12.03
C VAL A 623 -40.55 -5.63 -11.96
N GLY A 624 -41.43 -6.63 -11.92
CA GLY A 624 -42.85 -6.45 -11.71
C GLY A 624 -43.23 -6.48 -10.22
N LEU A 625 -43.88 -5.42 -9.73
CA LEU A 625 -44.43 -5.36 -8.38
C LEU A 625 -45.93 -5.64 -8.41
N PHE A 626 -46.33 -6.82 -7.92
CA PHE A 626 -47.74 -7.22 -7.80
C PHE A 626 -48.27 -6.79 -6.44
N ASP A 627 -48.79 -5.57 -6.34
CA ASP A 627 -49.03 -4.94 -5.04
C ASP A 627 -50.25 -3.97 -5.04
N SER A 628 -50.30 -2.99 -4.14
CA SER A 628 -51.20 -1.82 -4.18
C SER A 628 -50.82 -0.84 -5.30
N GLY A 629 -49.67 -1.08 -5.92
CA GLY A 629 -49.05 -0.38 -7.04
C GLY A 629 -48.09 0.73 -6.59
N ILE A 630 -47.58 1.50 -7.56
CA ILE A 630 -46.44 2.40 -7.35
C ILE A 630 -46.87 3.85 -7.57
N PHE A 631 -46.63 4.72 -6.58
CA PHE A 631 -46.67 6.17 -6.76
C PHE A 631 -45.46 6.61 -7.61
N TYR A 632 -45.58 6.42 -8.93
CA TYR A 632 -44.48 6.61 -9.87
C TYR A 632 -43.96 8.06 -9.97
N GLN A 633 -44.75 9.05 -9.55
CA GLN A 633 -44.34 10.47 -9.53
C GLN A 633 -43.46 10.83 -8.34
N HIS A 634 -43.13 9.86 -7.49
CA HIS A 634 -42.17 10.06 -6.42
C HIS A 634 -40.86 10.61 -6.98
N GLU A 635 -40.29 11.60 -6.30
CA GLU A 635 -39.06 12.28 -6.75
C GLU A 635 -37.89 11.31 -6.87
N ASP A 636 -37.81 10.34 -5.97
CA ASP A 636 -36.79 9.28 -5.99
C ASP A 636 -36.93 8.24 -7.11
N PHE A 637 -38.01 8.32 -7.88
CA PHE A 637 -38.16 7.57 -9.12
C PHE A 637 -37.95 8.46 -10.35
N GLY A 638 -37.34 9.64 -10.17
CA GLY A 638 -37.12 10.63 -11.22
C GLY A 638 -38.42 11.12 -11.86
N TYR A 639 -39.49 11.22 -11.06
CA TYR A 639 -40.85 11.52 -11.51
C TYR A 639 -41.37 10.52 -12.57
N GLY A 640 -40.94 9.26 -12.46
CA GLY A 640 -41.37 8.13 -13.29
C GLY A 640 -40.35 7.70 -14.33
N SER A 641 -39.10 8.15 -14.25
CA SER A 641 -38.06 7.80 -15.21
C SER A 641 -37.64 6.33 -15.15
N VAL A 642 -37.79 5.68 -13.99
CA VAL A 642 -37.47 4.27 -13.78
C VAL A 642 -38.69 3.35 -13.73
N VAL A 643 -39.90 3.91 -13.93
CA VAL A 643 -41.16 3.15 -13.87
C VAL A 643 -41.81 3.07 -15.25
N GLU A 644 -41.88 1.88 -15.83
CA GLU A 644 -42.52 1.59 -17.11
C GLU A 644 -43.94 1.01 -16.94
N GLU A 645 -44.53 0.52 -18.04
CA GLU A 645 -45.90 0.02 -18.22
C GLU A 645 -46.58 -0.65 -17.02
N SER A 646 -47.18 0.20 -16.18
CA SER A 646 -47.94 -0.17 -14.99
C SER A 646 -49.44 -0.22 -15.28
N TRP A 647 -50.16 -1.12 -14.62
CA TRP A 647 -51.61 -1.32 -14.80
C TRP A 647 -52.36 -1.54 -13.49
N ASP A 648 -53.54 -0.91 -13.37
CA ASP A 648 -54.46 -1.12 -12.25
C ASP A 648 -55.52 -2.16 -12.61
N PHE A 649 -55.39 -3.38 -12.06
CA PHE A 649 -56.33 -4.48 -12.28
C PHE A 649 -57.57 -4.40 -11.39
N VAL A 650 -57.53 -3.60 -10.33
CA VAL A 650 -58.67 -3.35 -9.44
C VAL A 650 -59.68 -2.44 -10.15
N ASN A 651 -59.21 -1.34 -10.74
CA ASN A 651 -60.06 -0.31 -11.37
C ASN A 651 -60.10 -0.38 -12.90
N GLY A 652 -59.17 -1.11 -13.54
CA GLY A 652 -59.15 -1.33 -14.99
C GLY A 652 -58.61 -0.16 -15.81
N SER A 653 -57.50 0.46 -15.37
CA SER A 653 -56.90 1.65 -15.99
C SER A 653 -55.40 1.50 -16.29
N SER A 654 -54.94 2.13 -17.38
CA SER A 654 -53.55 2.15 -17.88
C SER A 654 -52.71 3.31 -17.33
N GLN A 655 -51.38 3.10 -17.26
CA GLN A 655 -50.28 4.07 -17.05
C GLN A 655 -50.70 5.54 -16.75
N ASN A 656 -50.68 5.88 -15.45
CA ASN A 656 -50.48 7.21 -14.81
C ASN A 656 -51.24 7.37 -13.46
N VAL A 657 -51.76 6.31 -12.86
CA VAL A 657 -52.87 6.48 -11.91
C VAL A 657 -52.70 5.65 -10.64
N ILE A 658 -51.57 5.84 -9.98
CA ILE A 658 -51.62 5.84 -8.53
C ILE A 658 -51.15 7.22 -8.12
N THR A 659 -52.11 8.10 -7.87
CA THR A 659 -51.88 9.34 -7.13
C THR A 659 -51.82 9.02 -5.63
N THR A 660 -51.41 9.99 -4.81
CA THR A 660 -51.40 9.85 -3.33
C THR A 660 -52.74 9.35 -2.75
N SER A 661 -53.86 9.55 -3.46
CA SER A 661 -55.20 9.12 -3.02
C SER A 661 -55.56 7.67 -3.37
N GLU A 662 -54.83 7.04 -4.29
CA GLU A 662 -55.18 5.74 -4.88
C GLU A 662 -54.37 4.58 -4.30
N ASP A 663 -53.17 4.82 -3.79
CA ASP A 663 -52.37 3.86 -2.99
C ASP A 663 -52.32 4.31 -1.54
N SER A 664 -53.48 4.45 -0.91
CA SER A 664 -53.58 4.96 0.46
C SER A 664 -52.84 4.11 1.51
N THR A 665 -52.36 2.92 1.14
CA THR A 665 -51.57 2.04 2.00
C THR A 665 -50.06 2.22 1.81
N SER A 666 -49.63 2.88 0.73
CA SER A 666 -48.24 3.05 0.28
C SER A 666 -47.45 1.74 0.12
N HIS A 667 -48.11 0.58 0.12
CA HIS A 667 -47.45 -0.72 0.31
C HIS A 667 -46.54 -1.07 -0.88
N GLY A 668 -47.05 -0.98 -2.10
CA GLY A 668 -46.28 -1.21 -3.32
C GLY A 668 -45.24 -0.12 -3.58
N THR A 669 -45.51 1.12 -3.19
CA THR A 669 -44.55 2.23 -3.26
C THR A 669 -43.34 1.96 -2.35
N ARG A 670 -43.56 1.51 -1.11
CA ARG A 670 -42.48 1.15 -0.16
C ARG A 670 -41.62 0.00 -0.70
N GLY A 671 -42.23 -1.03 -1.28
CA GLY A 671 -41.50 -2.11 -1.94
C GLY A 671 -40.68 -1.64 -3.15
N ALA A 672 -41.25 -0.76 -3.97
CA ALA A 672 -40.55 -0.19 -5.13
C ALA A 672 -39.32 0.63 -4.73
N GLY A 673 -39.41 1.40 -3.64
CA GLY A 673 -38.28 2.18 -3.12
C GLY A 673 -37.11 1.31 -2.68
N ILE A 674 -37.38 0.20 -1.97
CA ILE A 674 -36.35 -0.77 -1.55
C ILE A 674 -35.63 -1.36 -2.77
N ILE A 675 -36.38 -1.69 -3.82
CA ILE A 675 -35.82 -2.36 -5.00
C ILE A 675 -35.03 -1.38 -5.88
N GLY A 676 -35.56 -0.17 -6.15
CA GLY A 676 -35.06 0.66 -7.25
C GLY A 676 -35.34 2.15 -7.16
N ALA A 677 -35.34 2.75 -5.97
CA ALA A 677 -35.13 4.20 -5.85
C ALA A 677 -33.76 4.59 -6.42
N ILE A 678 -33.66 5.73 -7.10
CA ILE A 678 -32.45 6.15 -7.82
C ILE A 678 -31.37 6.55 -6.81
N ARG A 679 -30.19 5.93 -6.88
CA ARG A 679 -29.07 6.24 -6.00
C ARG A 679 -28.28 7.49 -6.45
N GLY A 680 -27.78 8.24 -5.49
CA GLY A 680 -26.84 9.34 -5.69
C GLY A 680 -27.45 10.51 -6.45
N ASN A 681 -28.76 10.73 -6.30
CA ASN A 681 -29.51 11.81 -6.93
C ASN A 681 -29.70 13.02 -5.99
N ASP A 682 -29.07 12.98 -4.81
CA ASP A 682 -29.18 13.95 -3.71
C ASP A 682 -30.61 14.05 -3.12
N ILE A 683 -31.43 13.03 -3.32
CA ILE A 683 -32.84 12.99 -2.93
C ILE A 683 -33.12 11.69 -2.19
N GLY A 684 -33.67 11.77 -0.97
CA GLY A 684 -34.23 10.59 -0.33
C GLY A 684 -33.26 9.46 -0.03
N ILE A 685 -33.56 8.29 -0.60
CA ILE A 685 -32.97 6.98 -0.27
C ILE A 685 -32.39 6.30 -1.51
N ALA A 686 -31.49 5.33 -1.31
CA ALA A 686 -31.03 4.47 -2.38
C ALA A 686 -31.80 3.13 -2.44
N GLY A 687 -32.23 2.73 -3.64
CA GLY A 687 -32.72 1.38 -3.89
C GLY A 687 -31.57 0.39 -4.10
N ILE A 688 -31.78 -0.87 -3.74
CA ILE A 688 -30.79 -1.94 -3.85
C ILE A 688 -30.25 -2.06 -5.29
N ALA A 689 -31.12 -1.98 -6.29
CA ALA A 689 -30.77 -2.04 -7.72
C ALA A 689 -31.18 -0.75 -8.46
N GLY A 690 -31.03 0.41 -7.79
CA GLY A 690 -31.45 1.74 -8.24
C GLY A 690 -30.61 2.39 -9.34
N GLY A 691 -29.43 1.85 -9.63
CA GLY A 691 -28.43 2.43 -10.52
C GLY A 691 -27.67 3.55 -9.83
N ASP A 692 -27.24 4.54 -10.59
CA ASP A 692 -26.58 5.76 -10.16
C ASP A 692 -27.10 6.95 -10.97
N THR A 693 -26.90 8.17 -10.47
CA THR A 693 -27.11 9.37 -11.27
C THR A 693 -26.30 9.30 -12.56
N GLY A 694 -27.00 9.25 -13.71
CA GLY A 694 -26.40 9.12 -15.04
C GLY A 694 -26.26 7.68 -15.56
N SER A 695 -26.49 6.66 -14.71
CA SER A 695 -26.51 5.24 -15.07
C SER A 695 -27.75 4.56 -14.47
N PRO A 696 -28.88 4.48 -15.21
CA PRO A 696 -30.15 4.01 -14.64
C PRO A 696 -30.04 2.57 -14.12
N GLY A 697 -30.71 2.29 -13.00
CA GLY A 697 -30.85 0.95 -12.45
C GLY A 697 -31.94 0.15 -13.14
N VAL A 698 -32.54 -0.78 -12.42
CA VAL A 698 -33.60 -1.63 -12.96
C VAL A 698 -34.86 -0.87 -13.33
N THR A 699 -35.60 -1.41 -14.29
CA THR A 699 -36.90 -0.87 -14.68
C THR A 699 -38.00 -1.50 -13.83
N LEU A 700 -38.80 -0.66 -13.15
CA LEU A 700 -39.92 -1.09 -12.32
C LEU A 700 -41.24 -1.07 -13.10
N LEU A 701 -42.10 -2.06 -12.90
CA LEU A 701 -43.46 -2.13 -13.44
C LEU A 701 -44.45 -2.39 -12.29
N GLY A 702 -45.41 -1.50 -12.09
CA GLY A 702 -46.43 -1.62 -11.05
C GLY A 702 -47.69 -2.32 -11.54
N PHE A 703 -48.00 -3.48 -10.97
CA PHE A 703 -49.25 -4.21 -11.22
C PHE A 703 -50.13 -4.16 -9.99
N ARG A 704 -51.08 -3.21 -9.96
CA ARG A 704 -51.97 -3.07 -8.82
C ARG A 704 -53.02 -4.16 -8.81
N VAL A 705 -52.95 -5.02 -7.81
CA VAL A 705 -53.90 -6.12 -7.52
C VAL A 705 -54.51 -6.00 -6.13
N LEU A 706 -53.93 -5.19 -5.24
CA LEU A 706 -54.47 -4.87 -3.91
C LEU A 706 -55.44 -3.67 -3.96
N THR A 707 -56.55 -3.83 -3.26
CA THR A 707 -57.49 -2.76 -2.92
C THR A 707 -56.94 -1.88 -1.79
N ILE A 708 -57.55 -0.72 -1.55
CA ILE A 708 -57.18 0.19 -0.44
C ILE A 708 -57.34 -0.43 0.96
N GLN A 709 -58.01 -1.58 1.08
CA GLN A 709 -58.11 -2.37 2.31
C GLN A 709 -57.08 -3.52 2.36
N ASN A 710 -56.04 -3.49 1.52
CA ASN A 710 -55.05 -4.57 1.35
C ASN A 710 -55.64 -5.95 1.01
N MET A 711 -56.84 -5.99 0.41
CA MET A 711 -57.42 -7.22 -0.11
C MET A 711 -57.08 -7.38 -1.59
N TRP A 712 -56.76 -8.60 -2.03
CA TRP A 712 -56.54 -8.94 -3.42
C TRP A 712 -57.39 -10.16 -3.82
N ALA A 713 -57.52 -10.40 -5.13
CA ALA A 713 -58.25 -11.54 -5.66
C ALA A 713 -57.36 -12.34 -6.61
N ILE A 714 -57.35 -13.68 -6.48
CA ILE A 714 -56.57 -14.60 -7.33
C ILE A 714 -56.81 -14.33 -8.82
N SER A 715 -58.05 -14.03 -9.22
CA SER A 715 -58.40 -13.74 -10.61
C SER A 715 -57.74 -12.47 -11.15
N LYS A 716 -57.51 -11.46 -10.31
CA LYS A 716 -56.84 -10.20 -10.68
C LYS A 716 -55.33 -10.38 -10.73
N TYR A 717 -54.78 -11.12 -9.78
CA TYR A 717 -53.37 -11.50 -9.79
C TYR A 717 -53.01 -12.35 -11.01
N ALA A 718 -53.79 -13.38 -11.33
CA ALA A 718 -53.54 -14.24 -12.49
C ALA A 718 -53.61 -13.46 -13.82
N ASP A 719 -54.55 -12.51 -13.96
CA ASP A 719 -54.63 -11.63 -15.12
C ASP A 719 -53.43 -10.68 -15.20
N ALA A 720 -53.01 -10.12 -14.05
CA ALA A 720 -51.83 -9.27 -13.96
C ALA A 720 -50.55 -10.01 -14.34
N LEU A 721 -50.36 -11.22 -13.82
CA LEU A 721 -49.17 -12.01 -14.09
C LEU A 721 -49.13 -12.40 -15.57
N LEU A 722 -50.26 -12.79 -16.17
CA LEU A 722 -50.35 -13.04 -17.60
C LEU A 722 -50.10 -11.78 -18.44
N TYR A 723 -50.53 -10.60 -17.97
CA TYR A 723 -50.25 -9.32 -18.63
C TYR A 723 -48.76 -9.01 -18.63
N ALA A 724 -48.07 -9.24 -17.52
CA ALA A 724 -46.62 -9.05 -17.37
C ALA A 724 -45.75 -9.96 -18.26
N LEU A 725 -46.34 -10.99 -18.88
CA LEU A 725 -45.67 -11.95 -19.78
C LEU A 725 -45.86 -11.64 -21.27
N ARG A 726 -46.59 -10.59 -21.67
CA ARG A 726 -46.96 -10.35 -23.08
C ARG A 726 -45.87 -9.63 -23.88
N ALA A 727 -45.23 -10.33 -24.82
CA ALA A 727 -44.20 -9.77 -25.71
C ALA A 727 -44.70 -8.84 -26.85
N ASN A 728 -46.01 -8.72 -27.08
CA ASN A 728 -46.58 -7.90 -28.16
C ASN A 728 -46.96 -6.50 -27.64
N GLY A 729 -45.94 -5.66 -27.44
CA GLY A 729 -46.11 -4.24 -27.17
C GLY A 729 -45.95 -3.80 -25.71
N SER A 730 -45.68 -4.73 -24.79
CA SER A 730 -45.32 -4.45 -23.38
C SER A 730 -44.03 -5.17 -23.01
N PRO A 731 -43.21 -4.66 -22.07
CA PRO A 731 -42.02 -5.37 -21.63
C PRO A 731 -42.35 -6.64 -20.85
N MET A 732 -41.72 -7.77 -21.20
CA MET A 732 -41.77 -8.97 -20.38
C MET A 732 -40.89 -8.77 -19.14
N ILE A 733 -41.44 -8.99 -17.95
CA ILE A 733 -40.66 -8.92 -16.70
C ILE A 733 -39.68 -10.10 -16.59
N GLY A 734 -38.58 -9.91 -15.88
CA GLY A 734 -37.64 -10.97 -15.50
C GLY A 734 -37.81 -11.41 -14.04
N LEU A 735 -38.29 -10.52 -13.18
CA LEU A 735 -38.48 -10.75 -11.74
C LEU A 735 -39.87 -10.28 -11.31
N ALA A 736 -40.49 -10.99 -10.39
CA ALA A 736 -41.79 -10.66 -9.82
C ALA A 736 -41.72 -10.59 -8.29
N ASN A 737 -41.92 -9.41 -7.71
CA ASN A 737 -42.07 -9.23 -6.26
C ASN A 737 -43.53 -9.43 -5.85
N ASN A 738 -43.76 -10.33 -4.90
CA ASN A 738 -45.08 -10.70 -4.39
C ASN A 738 -45.13 -10.56 -2.87
N SER A 739 -45.39 -9.34 -2.40
CA SER A 739 -45.59 -9.02 -0.98
C SER A 739 -47.06 -9.21 -0.57
N LEU A 740 -47.65 -10.34 -0.97
CA LEU A 740 -49.03 -10.72 -0.73
C LEU A 740 -49.12 -12.21 -0.47
N SER A 741 -50.15 -12.64 0.25
CA SER A 741 -50.42 -14.05 0.43
C SER A 741 -51.92 -14.33 0.53
N VAL A 742 -52.29 -15.57 0.23
CA VAL A 742 -53.55 -16.19 0.61
C VAL A 742 -53.21 -17.33 1.54
N GLN A 743 -53.70 -17.21 2.77
CA GLN A 743 -53.58 -18.25 3.77
C GLN A 743 -54.49 -19.42 3.40
N ASP A 744 -53.92 -20.62 3.45
CA ASP A 744 -54.68 -21.85 3.42
C ASP A 744 -55.28 -22.16 4.82
N ASP A 745 -56.60 -22.31 4.92
CA ASP A 745 -57.32 -22.67 6.16
C ASP A 745 -57.56 -24.18 6.33
N GLY A 746 -56.84 -25.01 5.56
CA GLY A 746 -56.86 -26.48 5.62
C GLY A 746 -57.27 -27.18 4.32
N SER A 747 -56.92 -26.58 3.19
CA SER A 747 -57.38 -26.83 1.83
C SER A 747 -56.17 -26.92 0.86
N SER A 748 -56.00 -28.07 0.19
CA SER A 748 -54.81 -28.36 -0.63
C SER A 748 -54.54 -27.32 -1.73
N ALA A 749 -53.33 -27.32 -2.35
CA ALA A 749 -53.02 -26.49 -3.55
C ALA A 749 -54.11 -26.46 -4.64
N ASN A 750 -54.92 -27.53 -4.75
CA ASN A 750 -56.10 -27.60 -5.62
C ASN A 750 -57.14 -26.48 -5.37
N ASP A 751 -57.21 -25.94 -4.16
CA ASP A 751 -58.16 -24.89 -3.75
C ASP A 751 -57.73 -23.48 -4.23
N VAL A 752 -56.47 -23.34 -4.66
CA VAL A 752 -55.91 -22.14 -5.33
C VAL A 752 -55.41 -22.41 -6.75
N GLY A 753 -55.93 -23.46 -7.43
CA GLY A 753 -55.37 -23.94 -8.70
C GLY A 753 -55.16 -22.90 -9.83
N LEU A 754 -55.98 -21.84 -9.90
CA LEU A 754 -55.75 -20.74 -10.86
C LEU A 754 -54.48 -19.93 -10.53
N LEU A 755 -54.18 -19.74 -9.25
CA LEU A 755 -52.95 -19.09 -8.79
C LEU A 755 -51.73 -19.96 -9.14
N GLU A 756 -51.83 -21.26 -8.86
CA GLU A 756 -50.79 -22.25 -9.20
C GLU A 756 -50.50 -22.28 -10.71
N GLU A 757 -51.54 -22.32 -11.55
CA GLU A 757 -51.38 -22.28 -13.02
C GLU A 757 -50.71 -20.99 -13.50
N ALA A 758 -51.06 -19.84 -12.92
CA ALA A 758 -50.49 -18.55 -13.29
C ALA A 758 -49.00 -18.45 -12.88
N VAL A 759 -48.67 -18.88 -11.66
CA VAL A 759 -47.30 -18.89 -11.13
C VAL A 759 -46.42 -19.87 -11.92
N ASN A 760 -46.90 -21.09 -12.18
CA ASN A 760 -46.22 -22.07 -13.04
C ASN A 760 -45.97 -21.53 -14.46
N LEU A 761 -46.91 -20.76 -15.00
CA LEU A 761 -46.74 -20.15 -16.33
C LEU A 761 -45.63 -19.09 -16.32
N ALA A 762 -45.57 -18.25 -15.29
CA ALA A 762 -44.52 -17.24 -15.14
C ALA A 762 -43.14 -17.88 -14.95
N PHE A 763 -43.04 -18.89 -14.09
CA PHE A 763 -41.82 -19.68 -13.92
C PHE A 763 -41.34 -20.29 -15.26
N ARG A 764 -42.24 -20.93 -16.01
CA ARG A 764 -41.92 -21.48 -17.34
C ARG A 764 -41.56 -20.42 -18.39
N ALA A 765 -41.93 -19.17 -18.16
CA ALA A 765 -41.51 -18.04 -19.00
C ALA A 765 -40.14 -17.46 -18.59
N GLY A 766 -39.50 -18.02 -17.55
CA GLY A 766 -38.22 -17.57 -17.02
C GLY A 766 -38.33 -16.31 -16.17
N VAL A 767 -39.46 -16.14 -15.48
CA VAL A 767 -39.64 -15.10 -14.45
C VAL A 767 -39.33 -15.72 -13.10
N SER A 768 -38.43 -15.12 -12.33
CA SER A 768 -38.21 -15.52 -10.94
C SER A 768 -39.27 -14.87 -10.06
N LEU A 769 -40.03 -15.68 -9.33
CA LEU A 769 -41.04 -15.21 -8.40
C LEU A 769 -40.46 -15.19 -7.01
N ILE A 770 -40.45 -14.01 -6.39
CA ILE A 770 -40.04 -13.81 -5.00
C ILE A 770 -41.30 -13.48 -4.21
N ALA A 771 -41.55 -14.19 -3.12
CA ALA A 771 -42.78 -14.07 -2.36
C ALA A 771 -42.52 -14.01 -0.85
N SER A 772 -43.36 -13.26 -0.15
CA SER A 772 -43.29 -13.11 1.30
C SER A 772 -43.89 -14.31 2.05
N ARG A 773 -43.23 -14.81 3.10
CA ARG A 773 -43.65 -16.00 3.88
C ARG A 773 -44.94 -15.80 4.69
N GLY A 774 -45.23 -14.57 5.12
CA GLY A 774 -46.42 -14.20 5.88
C GLY A 774 -46.12 -13.82 7.34
N ASN A 775 -47.06 -13.10 7.95
CA ASN A 775 -46.95 -12.56 9.31
C ASN A 775 -47.97 -13.24 10.24
N GLY A 776 -47.53 -13.77 11.39
CA GLY A 776 -48.38 -14.38 12.41
C GLY A 776 -48.31 -13.66 13.76
N PHE A 777 -49.37 -13.76 14.58
CA PHE A 777 -49.50 -13.13 15.90
C PHE A 777 -49.15 -14.06 17.09
N ASP A 778 -48.50 -15.19 16.83
CA ASP A 778 -48.17 -16.18 17.89
C ASP A 778 -47.04 -17.13 17.44
N GLY A 779 -45.84 -16.57 17.19
CA GLY A 779 -44.59 -17.36 17.05
C GLY A 779 -44.53 -18.36 15.87
N GLY A 780 -45.14 -18.02 14.72
CA GLY A 780 -44.98 -18.75 13.46
C GLY A 780 -45.45 -20.21 13.50
N ASP A 781 -46.75 -20.46 13.25
CA ASP A 781 -47.24 -21.84 13.13
C ASP A 781 -46.66 -22.52 11.87
N LEU A 782 -45.77 -23.50 12.09
CA LEU A 782 -45.16 -24.38 11.07
C LEU A 782 -46.17 -25.06 10.13
N THR A 783 -47.47 -25.05 10.47
CA THR A 783 -48.51 -25.76 9.72
C THR A 783 -49.28 -24.89 8.73
N LEU A 784 -49.02 -23.58 8.68
CA LEU A 784 -49.77 -22.65 7.83
C LEU A 784 -49.06 -22.39 6.49
N THR A 785 -49.73 -22.83 5.43
CA THR A 785 -49.31 -22.64 4.04
C THR A 785 -49.76 -21.27 3.52
N GLN A 786 -48.86 -20.52 2.88
CA GLN A 786 -49.11 -19.17 2.37
C GLN A 786 -48.76 -19.13 0.88
N TYR A 787 -49.76 -19.04 0.01
CA TYR A 787 -49.52 -18.99 -1.43
C TYR A 787 -49.40 -17.53 -1.91
N PRO A 788 -48.43 -17.20 -2.80
CA PRO A 788 -47.64 -18.12 -3.62
C PRO A 788 -46.34 -18.65 -2.99
N CYS A 789 -45.88 -18.14 -1.84
CA CYS A 789 -44.61 -18.53 -1.20
C CYS A 789 -44.46 -20.05 -1.01
N SER A 790 -45.54 -20.73 -0.62
CA SER A 790 -45.55 -22.16 -0.35
C SER A 790 -45.95 -23.03 -1.55
N PHE A 791 -45.84 -22.53 -2.78
CA PHE A 791 -45.81 -23.41 -3.94
C PHE A 791 -44.52 -24.26 -3.95
N ASP A 792 -44.39 -25.17 -4.91
CA ASP A 792 -43.21 -26.03 -5.02
C ASP A 792 -41.94 -25.18 -4.99
N ASP A 793 -40.94 -25.64 -4.22
CA ASP A 793 -39.68 -24.95 -3.90
C ASP A 793 -38.98 -24.46 -5.17
N GLU A 794 -39.00 -25.30 -6.21
CA GLU A 794 -38.42 -25.02 -7.53
C GLU A 794 -39.04 -23.80 -8.26
N ILE A 795 -40.17 -23.26 -7.79
CA ILE A 795 -40.98 -22.27 -8.53
C ILE A 795 -40.91 -20.87 -7.92
N THR A 796 -40.79 -20.76 -6.59
CA THR A 796 -40.91 -19.48 -5.86
C THR A 796 -39.86 -19.37 -4.79
N ILE A 797 -39.11 -18.26 -4.80
CA ILE A 797 -38.18 -17.90 -3.73
C ILE A 797 -38.99 -17.32 -2.56
N CYS A 798 -39.10 -18.08 -1.47
CA CYS A 798 -39.95 -17.83 -0.33
C CYS A 798 -39.18 -17.17 0.83
N VAL A 799 -39.53 -15.91 1.13
CA VAL A 799 -38.71 -15.02 1.96
C VAL A 799 -39.39 -14.71 3.29
N GLY A 800 -38.76 -15.12 4.39
CA GLY A 800 -39.12 -14.72 5.76
C GLY A 800 -38.44 -13.41 6.18
N SER A 801 -38.70 -12.96 7.40
CA SER A 801 -38.25 -11.65 7.88
C SER A 801 -37.30 -11.74 9.08
N THR A 802 -36.34 -10.82 9.16
CA THR A 802 -35.48 -10.60 10.34
C THR A 802 -35.87 -9.38 11.20
N GLY A 803 -35.52 -9.47 12.48
CA GLY A 803 -35.62 -8.47 13.55
C GLY A 803 -34.54 -7.37 13.49
N THR A 804 -34.62 -6.40 14.40
CA THR A 804 -33.57 -5.38 14.61
C THR A 804 -32.27 -5.97 15.16
N ASP A 805 -32.31 -7.20 15.65
CA ASP A 805 -31.18 -7.99 16.11
C ASP A 805 -30.51 -8.82 14.99
N GLY A 806 -31.09 -8.83 13.78
CA GLY A 806 -30.60 -9.64 12.66
C GLY A 806 -31.08 -11.09 12.67
N GLU A 807 -31.83 -11.50 13.70
CA GLU A 807 -32.38 -12.85 13.87
C GLU A 807 -33.77 -12.98 13.24
N LEU A 808 -34.33 -14.20 13.18
CA LEU A 808 -35.73 -14.42 12.78
C LEU A 808 -36.68 -13.48 13.55
N LYS A 809 -37.58 -12.80 12.82
CA LYS A 809 -38.48 -11.80 13.40
C LYS A 809 -39.54 -12.43 14.31
N TYR A 810 -39.58 -11.96 15.55
CA TYR A 810 -40.62 -12.15 16.56
C TYR A 810 -41.20 -10.80 17.01
N GLU A 811 -42.30 -10.80 17.76
CA GLU A 811 -42.88 -9.56 18.28
C GLU A 811 -41.91 -8.78 19.18
N GLU A 812 -41.03 -9.50 19.89
CA GLU A 812 -40.13 -8.92 20.89
C GLU A 812 -38.84 -8.28 20.32
N ASN A 813 -38.47 -8.59 19.08
CA ASN A 813 -37.25 -8.09 18.43
C ASN A 813 -37.52 -7.17 17.22
N GLY A 814 -38.68 -6.51 17.21
CA GLY A 814 -38.91 -5.33 16.36
C GLY A 814 -38.52 -4.02 17.07
N ASP A 815 -38.65 -2.89 16.38
CA ASP A 815 -38.47 -1.56 16.97
C ASP A 815 -39.74 -1.16 17.77
N PRO A 816 -39.66 -1.09 19.11
CA PRO A 816 -40.81 -0.80 19.96
C PRO A 816 -41.30 0.65 19.83
N ASP A 817 -40.48 1.55 19.28
CA ASP A 817 -40.78 2.97 19.13
C ASP A 817 -41.16 3.34 17.68
N TYR A 818 -41.28 2.35 16.79
CA TYR A 818 -41.60 2.57 15.37
C TYR A 818 -42.93 3.33 15.18
N PRO A 819 -42.90 4.57 14.65
CA PRO A 819 -44.08 5.42 14.55
C PRO A 819 -44.82 5.28 13.20
N GLY A 820 -44.36 4.41 12.30
CA GLY A 820 -44.86 4.29 10.93
C GLY A 820 -46.13 3.42 10.80
N PRO A 821 -46.77 3.40 9.61
CA PRO A 821 -47.90 2.52 9.35
C PRO A 821 -47.41 1.07 9.21
N GLY A 822 -48.10 0.16 9.91
CA GLY A 822 -47.69 -1.23 10.10
C GLY A 822 -47.37 -1.47 11.58
N ASP A 823 -47.80 -2.61 12.12
CA ASP A 823 -47.39 -3.03 13.45
C ASP A 823 -46.01 -3.70 13.31
N ASP A 824 -45.00 -3.19 14.02
CA ASP A 824 -43.71 -3.89 14.13
C ASP A 824 -43.77 -5.02 15.17
N SER A 825 -44.89 -5.11 15.90
CA SER A 825 -45.26 -6.22 16.81
C SER A 825 -45.89 -7.37 16.01
N TYR A 826 -45.11 -7.98 15.12
CA TYR A 826 -45.48 -9.21 14.43
C TYR A 826 -44.34 -10.23 14.50
N SER A 827 -44.68 -11.51 14.29
CA SER A 827 -43.71 -12.58 14.06
C SER A 827 -43.70 -13.03 12.59
N SER A 828 -42.53 -13.26 12.02
CA SER A 828 -42.40 -13.92 10.72
C SER A 828 -42.90 -15.36 10.85
N MET A 829 -43.66 -15.82 9.86
CA MET A 829 -43.86 -17.25 9.67
C MET A 829 -42.54 -17.89 9.22
N TYR A 830 -42.34 -19.16 9.57
CA TYR A 830 -41.16 -19.95 9.21
C TYR A 830 -41.57 -21.40 8.90
N GLY A 831 -40.64 -22.20 8.39
CA GLY A 831 -40.85 -23.59 7.98
C GLY A 831 -40.93 -23.76 6.46
N ASP A 832 -40.69 -25.00 6.03
CA ASP A 832 -40.72 -25.50 4.65
C ASP A 832 -41.94 -24.99 3.85
N PRO A 833 -41.78 -24.44 2.62
CA PRO A 833 -40.55 -24.29 1.82
C PRO A 833 -39.97 -22.87 1.88
N MET A 834 -39.62 -22.36 3.07
CA MET A 834 -38.94 -21.06 3.18
C MET A 834 -37.46 -21.19 2.76
N ASP A 835 -36.96 -20.23 1.98
CA ASP A 835 -35.59 -20.24 1.45
C ASP A 835 -34.60 -19.44 2.28
N LEU A 836 -34.97 -18.22 2.63
CA LEU A 836 -34.07 -17.28 3.29
C LEU A 836 -34.85 -16.20 4.04
N LEU A 837 -34.13 -15.47 4.88
CA LEU A 837 -34.64 -14.33 5.62
C LEU A 837 -34.05 -13.02 5.07
N ALA A 838 -34.81 -11.94 5.13
CA ALA A 838 -34.31 -10.60 4.84
C ALA A 838 -34.93 -9.57 5.80
N PRO A 839 -34.37 -8.35 5.91
CA PRO A 839 -34.88 -7.33 6.84
C PRO A 839 -36.37 -7.05 6.68
N GLY A 840 -37.10 -7.06 7.79
CA GLY A 840 -38.53 -6.68 7.81
C GLY A 840 -38.98 -5.88 9.02
N SER A 841 -38.05 -5.41 9.85
CA SER A 841 -38.35 -4.53 10.99
C SER A 841 -38.39 -3.06 10.56
N GLY A 842 -39.40 -2.34 11.02
CA GLY A 842 -39.68 -0.96 10.58
C GLY A 842 -38.58 0.02 10.94
N GLY A 843 -37.92 -0.18 12.07
CA GLY A 843 -36.79 0.65 12.53
C GLY A 843 -35.52 0.50 11.68
N LEU A 844 -35.37 -0.61 10.93
CA LEU A 844 -34.23 -0.83 10.06
C LEU A 844 -34.41 -0.22 8.67
N ILE A 845 -35.66 -0.08 8.23
CA ILE A 845 -35.98 0.14 6.83
C ILE A 845 -36.43 1.58 6.66
N LYS A 846 -35.79 2.30 5.76
CA LYS A 846 -36.26 3.59 5.24
C LYS A 846 -36.49 3.48 3.73
N THR A 847 -37.67 3.89 3.28
CA THR A 847 -38.09 3.77 1.88
C THR A 847 -39.12 4.84 1.48
N THR A 848 -39.47 4.86 0.19
CA THR A 848 -40.46 5.78 -0.40
C THR A 848 -41.89 5.47 0.07
N THR A 849 -42.72 6.49 0.13
CA THR A 849 -44.14 6.44 0.48
C THR A 849 -44.88 7.53 -0.28
N ASN A 850 -46.21 7.49 -0.28
CA ASN A 850 -47.03 8.58 -0.83
C ASN A 850 -47.69 9.43 0.28
N ALA A 851 -47.17 9.34 1.51
CA ALA A 851 -47.61 10.06 2.71
C ALA A 851 -46.64 11.20 3.10
N ASP A 852 -46.85 11.87 4.24
CA ASP A 852 -46.11 13.07 4.68
C ASP A 852 -44.59 12.98 4.45
N GLN A 853 -44.04 13.96 3.72
CA GLN A 853 -42.63 14.09 3.28
C GLN A 853 -42.13 13.05 2.26
N GLY A 854 -42.94 12.09 1.81
CA GLY A 854 -42.56 11.14 0.77
C GLY A 854 -41.76 9.93 1.28
N TYR A 855 -41.29 9.91 2.53
CA TYR A 855 -40.42 8.83 3.04
C TYR A 855 -40.89 8.28 4.38
N GLY A 856 -40.66 6.99 4.64
CA GLY A 856 -41.05 6.29 5.87
C GLY A 856 -40.53 4.86 5.91
N GLY A 857 -40.87 4.07 6.93
CA GLY A 857 -40.34 2.69 7.05
C GLY A 857 -41.13 1.63 6.30
N HIS A 858 -40.86 0.35 6.53
CA HIS A 858 -41.72 -0.75 6.05
C HIS A 858 -41.58 -1.94 7.01
N THR A 859 -42.69 -2.53 7.43
CA THR A 859 -42.67 -3.74 8.28
C THR A 859 -43.23 -4.95 7.57
N GLY A 860 -42.91 -6.16 8.05
CA GLY A 860 -43.48 -7.42 7.57
C GLY A 860 -42.53 -8.22 6.69
N THR A 861 -42.86 -9.50 6.45
CA THR A 861 -42.27 -10.26 5.33
C THR A 861 -42.50 -9.57 3.98
N SER A 862 -43.49 -8.68 3.89
CA SER A 862 -43.75 -7.80 2.76
C SER A 862 -42.64 -6.78 2.49
N ALA A 863 -41.82 -6.46 3.49
CA ALA A 863 -40.62 -5.64 3.34
C ALA A 863 -39.37 -6.48 3.05
N ALA A 864 -39.33 -7.73 3.54
CA ALA A 864 -38.25 -8.69 3.27
C ALA A 864 -38.21 -9.16 1.80
N ALA A 865 -39.37 -9.48 1.20
CA ALA A 865 -39.43 -9.93 -0.21
C ALA A 865 -38.88 -8.89 -1.21
N PRO A 866 -39.11 -7.57 -1.05
CA PRO A 866 -38.44 -6.53 -1.84
C PRO A 866 -36.92 -6.49 -1.67
N HIS A 867 -36.37 -6.76 -0.48
CA HIS A 867 -34.91 -6.84 -0.30
C HIS A 867 -34.33 -7.99 -1.13
N ALA A 868 -34.92 -9.19 -1.02
CA ALA A 868 -34.54 -10.35 -1.84
C ALA A 868 -34.72 -10.10 -3.34
N THR A 869 -35.80 -9.43 -3.74
CA THR A 869 -36.03 -9.05 -5.14
C THR A 869 -34.96 -8.09 -5.64
N GLY A 870 -34.54 -7.12 -4.83
CA GLY A 870 -33.46 -6.18 -5.15
C GLY A 870 -32.13 -6.88 -5.37
N VAL A 871 -31.76 -7.83 -4.50
CA VAL A 871 -30.52 -8.60 -4.65
C VAL A 871 -30.59 -9.52 -5.87
N ALA A 872 -31.73 -10.18 -6.12
CA ALA A 872 -31.93 -10.96 -7.35
C ALA A 872 -31.82 -10.09 -8.62
N ALA A 873 -32.27 -8.84 -8.54
CA ALA A 873 -32.13 -7.86 -9.62
C ALA A 873 -30.68 -7.41 -9.85
N LEU A 874 -29.88 -7.25 -8.79
CA LEU A 874 -28.44 -7.01 -8.89
C LEU A 874 -27.69 -8.19 -9.52
N LEU A 875 -27.94 -9.41 -9.05
CA LEU A 875 -27.36 -10.63 -9.62
C LEU A 875 -27.68 -10.76 -11.12
N ALA A 876 -28.94 -10.51 -11.49
CA ALA A 876 -29.36 -10.50 -12.89
C ALA A 876 -28.69 -9.38 -13.73
N SER A 877 -28.34 -8.24 -13.11
CA SER A 877 -27.68 -7.11 -13.77
C SER A 877 -26.16 -7.33 -13.93
N ALA A 878 -25.54 -8.00 -12.95
CA ALA A 878 -24.11 -8.32 -12.94
C ALA A 878 -23.73 -9.48 -13.88
N SER A 879 -24.66 -10.40 -14.15
CA SER A 879 -24.40 -11.57 -14.99
C SER A 879 -24.47 -11.25 -16.50
N GLU A 880 -23.37 -10.79 -17.08
CA GLU A 880 -23.32 -10.34 -18.49
C GLU A 880 -23.24 -11.48 -19.52
N GLN A 881 -22.72 -12.65 -19.13
CA GLN A 881 -22.45 -13.76 -20.04
C GLN A 881 -23.58 -14.80 -20.10
N VAL A 882 -24.39 -14.87 -19.04
CA VAL A 882 -25.43 -15.89 -18.85
C VAL A 882 -26.64 -15.25 -18.16
N ARG A 883 -27.85 -15.47 -18.68
CA ARG A 883 -29.06 -15.08 -17.96
C ARG A 883 -29.34 -16.11 -16.87
N LEU A 884 -29.17 -15.73 -15.61
CA LEU A 884 -29.46 -16.58 -14.44
C LEU A 884 -30.93 -17.05 -14.48
N SER A 885 -31.15 -18.35 -14.23
CA SER A 885 -32.50 -18.88 -14.03
C SER A 885 -32.98 -18.62 -12.59
N VAL A 886 -34.21 -19.02 -12.29
CA VAL A 886 -34.78 -18.87 -10.95
C VAL A 886 -33.94 -19.65 -9.94
N GLU A 887 -33.57 -20.87 -10.30
CA GLU A 887 -32.80 -21.79 -9.48
C GLU A 887 -31.35 -21.29 -9.27
N ASP A 888 -30.75 -20.61 -10.25
CA ASP A 888 -29.42 -20.01 -10.05
C ASP A 888 -29.48 -18.88 -9.03
N LEU A 889 -30.46 -17.97 -9.18
CA LEU A 889 -30.66 -16.85 -8.26
C LEU A 889 -30.93 -17.34 -6.83
N GLU A 890 -31.86 -18.28 -6.71
CA GLU A 890 -32.21 -18.93 -5.45
C GLU A 890 -30.98 -19.59 -4.81
N HIS A 891 -30.27 -20.44 -5.57
CA HIS A 891 -29.11 -21.15 -5.05
C HIS A 891 -27.98 -20.22 -4.62
N ILE A 892 -27.69 -19.17 -5.40
CA ILE A 892 -26.66 -18.18 -5.05
C ILE A 892 -27.06 -17.48 -3.75
N MET A 893 -28.29 -17.00 -3.63
CA MET A 893 -28.77 -16.31 -2.42
C MET A 893 -28.80 -17.23 -1.20
N GLN A 894 -29.19 -18.49 -1.35
CA GLN A 894 -29.18 -19.49 -0.27
C GLN A 894 -27.74 -19.85 0.15
N TYR A 895 -26.84 -20.07 -0.80
CA TYR A 895 -25.48 -20.53 -0.53
C TYR A 895 -24.61 -19.44 0.14
N THR A 896 -24.94 -18.17 -0.14
CA THR A 896 -24.19 -17.02 0.36
C THR A 896 -24.87 -16.32 1.54
N ALA A 897 -26.03 -16.82 1.99
CA ALA A 897 -26.71 -16.30 3.16
C ALA A 897 -25.87 -16.49 4.44
N ASP A 898 -26.02 -15.54 5.36
CA ASP A 898 -25.46 -15.63 6.71
C ASP A 898 -26.30 -16.61 7.52
N ASP A 899 -25.74 -17.78 7.79
CA ASP A 899 -26.37 -18.85 8.56
C ASP A 899 -26.52 -18.46 10.05
N LEU A 900 -27.75 -18.47 10.57
CA LEU A 900 -28.09 -17.89 11.88
C LEU A 900 -28.21 -18.93 13.01
N GLU A 901 -28.75 -20.12 12.73
CA GLU A 901 -28.98 -21.14 13.76
C GLU A 901 -28.10 -22.38 13.54
N SER A 902 -28.60 -23.36 12.78
CA SER A 902 -27.90 -24.64 12.59
C SER A 902 -27.19 -24.63 11.25
N PRO A 903 -25.96 -25.16 11.14
CA PRO A 903 -25.25 -25.22 9.87
C PRO A 903 -26.12 -25.72 8.71
N PHE A 904 -26.17 -24.95 7.62
CA PHE A 904 -26.99 -25.18 6.43
C PHE A 904 -28.50 -24.99 6.69
N TYR A 905 -29.35 -25.57 5.84
CA TYR A 905 -30.79 -25.43 5.97
C TYR A 905 -31.35 -25.91 7.32
N ASP A 906 -32.16 -25.06 7.96
CA ASP A 906 -33.06 -25.42 9.05
C ASP A 906 -34.48 -24.84 8.88
N GLN A 907 -35.47 -25.38 9.59
CA GLN A 907 -36.86 -24.97 9.39
C GLN A 907 -37.20 -23.57 9.94
N ARG A 908 -36.38 -23.01 10.84
CA ARG A 908 -36.63 -21.71 11.47
C ARG A 908 -35.98 -20.58 10.68
N THR A 909 -34.72 -20.72 10.32
CA THR A 909 -33.96 -19.67 9.61
C THR A 909 -33.68 -19.99 8.14
N ALA A 910 -34.18 -21.14 7.65
CA ALA A 910 -33.96 -21.60 6.28
C ALA A 910 -32.46 -21.68 5.98
N TRP A 911 -31.98 -21.07 4.90
CA TRP A 911 -30.54 -20.98 4.62
C TRP A 911 -29.85 -19.80 5.32
N GLY A 912 -30.58 -18.96 6.05
CA GLY A 912 -30.03 -17.82 6.77
C GLY A 912 -30.51 -16.46 6.26
N ARG A 913 -29.85 -15.39 6.73
CA ARG A 913 -30.13 -14.01 6.33
C ARG A 913 -29.44 -13.67 5.00
N LEU A 914 -30.16 -13.00 4.11
CA LEU A 914 -29.66 -12.53 2.83
C LEU A 914 -28.41 -11.65 2.98
N ASN A 915 -27.32 -12.01 2.28
CA ASN A 915 -26.09 -11.23 2.21
C ASN A 915 -25.79 -10.87 0.75
N ALA A 916 -26.05 -9.62 0.38
CA ALA A 916 -25.91 -9.12 -0.98
C ALA A 916 -24.44 -9.07 -1.42
N GLY A 917 -23.54 -8.63 -0.54
CA GLY A 917 -22.10 -8.58 -0.81
C GLY A 917 -21.54 -9.95 -1.16
N ALA A 918 -21.78 -10.94 -0.30
CA ALA A 918 -21.35 -12.32 -0.53
C ALA A 918 -21.95 -12.92 -1.81
N ALA A 919 -23.22 -12.64 -2.12
CA ALA A 919 -23.88 -13.10 -3.34
C ALA A 919 -23.23 -12.56 -4.62
N LEU A 920 -22.88 -11.27 -4.65
CA LEU A 920 -22.26 -10.64 -5.82
C LEU A 920 -20.78 -11.02 -5.97
N GLU A 921 -20.03 -11.13 -4.86
CA GLU A 921 -18.67 -11.64 -4.86
C GLU A 921 -18.63 -13.07 -5.42
N PHE A 922 -19.56 -13.93 -4.99
CA PHE A 922 -19.62 -15.33 -5.41
C PHE A 922 -19.72 -15.49 -6.94
N ILE A 923 -20.53 -14.68 -7.62
CA ILE A 923 -20.68 -14.76 -9.09
C ILE A 923 -19.52 -14.13 -9.86
N GLN A 924 -18.69 -13.30 -9.23
CA GLN A 924 -17.47 -12.77 -9.84
C GLN A 924 -16.33 -13.79 -9.78
N GLU A 925 -16.24 -14.53 -8.67
CA GLU A 925 -15.19 -15.53 -8.48
C GLU A 925 -15.49 -16.87 -9.16
N ASN A 926 -16.77 -17.14 -9.47
CA ASN A 926 -17.22 -18.43 -9.98
C ASN A 926 -17.94 -18.31 -11.34
N ARG A 927 -17.70 -19.28 -12.23
CA ARG A 927 -18.41 -19.38 -13.51
C ARG A 927 -19.74 -20.13 -13.32
N VAL A 928 -20.86 -19.45 -13.54
CA VAL A 928 -22.19 -20.09 -13.55
C VAL A 928 -22.37 -20.91 -14.84
N LEU A 929 -22.65 -22.22 -14.69
CA LEU A 929 -22.88 -23.15 -15.81
C LEU A 929 -24.30 -23.73 -15.74
N HIS A 930 -25.15 -23.38 -16.72
CA HIS A 930 -26.50 -23.94 -16.79
C HIS A 930 -26.48 -25.39 -17.29
N PHE A 931 -26.99 -26.32 -16.49
CA PHE A 931 -27.30 -27.67 -16.94
C PHE A 931 -28.76 -27.78 -17.37
N SER A 932 -29.05 -27.41 -18.62
CA SER A 932 -30.36 -27.66 -19.22
C SER A 932 -30.61 -29.17 -19.39
N ALA A 933 -31.41 -29.76 -18.50
CA ALA A 933 -31.95 -31.10 -18.70
C ALA A 933 -33.14 -31.06 -19.66
N VAL A 934 -32.88 -31.02 -20.98
CA VAL A 934 -33.93 -31.39 -21.95
C VAL A 934 -34.09 -32.91 -21.91
N PRO A 935 -35.26 -33.48 -21.54
CA PRO A 935 -35.45 -34.93 -21.60
C PRO A 935 -35.37 -35.40 -23.06
N GLY A 936 -34.30 -36.12 -23.40
CA GLY A 936 -34.25 -36.95 -24.61
C GLY A 936 -33.33 -36.52 -25.75
N ARG A 937 -32.60 -35.40 -25.67
CA ARG A 937 -31.44 -35.13 -26.57
C ARG A 937 -30.40 -34.29 -25.85
N GLY A 938 -29.27 -34.89 -25.50
CA GLY A 938 -28.08 -34.14 -25.11
C GLY A 938 -27.58 -33.31 -26.29
N SER A 939 -27.79 -32.00 -26.23
CA SER A 939 -27.00 -31.02 -26.98
C SER A 939 -26.37 -30.06 -25.99
N ARG A 940 -25.05 -30.12 -25.87
CA ARG A 940 -24.25 -29.05 -25.27
C ARG A 940 -24.37 -27.83 -26.18
N THR A 941 -25.01 -26.76 -25.72
CA THR A 941 -24.93 -25.47 -26.40
C THR A 941 -23.73 -24.74 -25.82
N PHE A 942 -22.60 -24.79 -26.52
CA PHE A 942 -21.53 -23.82 -26.32
C PHE A 942 -21.97 -22.51 -26.95
N LEU A 943 -22.02 -21.42 -26.18
CA LEU A 943 -21.96 -20.08 -26.73
C LEU A 943 -20.55 -19.55 -26.47
N SER A 944 -19.71 -19.73 -27.49
CA SER A 944 -18.42 -19.07 -27.67
C SER A 944 -18.60 -17.77 -28.46
N SER A 945 -17.63 -16.85 -28.30
CA SER A 945 -17.41 -15.52 -28.91
C SER A 945 -18.07 -14.36 -28.15
N TRP A 946 -17.32 -13.38 -27.65
CA TRP A 946 -16.10 -12.76 -28.22
C TRP A 946 -14.92 -12.64 -27.26
#